data_AF-A0A553I7R9-F1
#
_entry.id   AF-A0A553I7R9-F1
#
_cell.length_a   1.000
_cell.length_b   1.000
_cell.length_c   1.000
_cell.angle_alpha   90.00
_cell.angle_beta   90.00
_cell.angle_gamma   90.00
#
_symmetry.space_group_name_H-M   'P 1'
#
loop_
_entity.id
_entity.type
_entity.pdbx_description
1 polymer ?
#
loop_
_entity_poly.entity_id
_entity_poly.type
_entity_poly.pdbx_seq_one_letter_code
_entity_poly.pdbx_strand_id
1 'polypeptide(L)'
;MSDELRDEVEAINSIYGEGCLMPSEDAATYILTPPGESSSIRVEFPPDYPAVPPVVIGTNSTGQGGKKGDAARELALFCQALGNVYEPGSVCLFDAIEELARLLAEQAPEEQESPEVDSTEHVHSSAVASNAHTEDLKLIPEPPWILSDPVVELKSTFLARCAAVSSTAEAEAFLQHLLASDKKVRSATHNITAWRIKGPNNTAFQDCNDDGETAAGGRLLHLMQLMDLWDVMVVVTRWYGGHKLGPRRFALINQAARDSCTVFLSALTSKSEPTNLVTYFNTNSAYLGQSGRDAEFSRGYGLLDIDIADGTEYLVDMVVHCEGSLCRVPSLRGEPRLFLIQTKTSISRVGFTMVVSPPPLKGLKVLEFAGLAPGPFGGLLLADAGASVLRIDRAVPGQTHTPGISAPAGADILTRHKASIAVDLKSAAGVALIKELAKTADVIIDPFRPGVLEKLGLGPDVLSQINPRLIYGRMTGFRRDGRYAMMAGHDINYLAVSGVLSMLGRRHDKPHPPINILGDFAGGGAVLFQGILLALLARERTGRGQVVEANMVDGANYLATFPRLMRKTPVGDRLRGENQLDGGCPFYDTYETRDGKYMSVGALEPQFYAALVKGLGLVHKGWDQTRWDRATWPEMKTTFETVFKSKTRNEWEKVFDGTDACCLPVLEYGELENDSAREGDQRPSVTLQETPCLAVDGKVGDQRIQGQGAGVPGRGYEAYPLGLGQGGEEALKKWFGFSKDRDFYVEKGGLGLKSKPRL
;
A
#
# COMPACT_ATOMS: atom_id res chain seq x y z
N MET A 1 0.91 -10.21 -35.70
CA MET A 1 0.48 -10.90 -34.47
C MET A 1 -0.38 -12.08 -34.91
N SER A 2 -0.04 -13.32 -34.55
CA SER A 2 -0.89 -14.49 -34.81
C SER A 2 -2.13 -14.43 -33.92
N ASP A 3 -3.23 -15.05 -34.37
CA ASP A 3 -4.48 -15.08 -33.60
C ASP A 3 -4.30 -15.88 -32.30
N GLU A 4 -3.44 -16.89 -32.33
CA GLU A 4 -3.07 -17.72 -31.18
C GLU A 4 -2.37 -16.91 -30.07
N LEU A 5 -1.44 -16.01 -30.42
CA LEU A 5 -0.77 -15.14 -29.45
C LEU A 5 -1.76 -14.16 -28.83
N ARG A 6 -2.69 -13.62 -29.63
CA ARG A 6 -3.69 -12.68 -29.15
C ARG A 6 -4.64 -13.34 -28.15
N ASP A 7 -5.08 -14.55 -28.45
CA ASP A 7 -5.94 -15.34 -27.56
C ASP A 7 -5.22 -15.73 -26.27
N GLU A 8 -3.94 -16.10 -26.33
CA GLU A 8 -3.15 -16.45 -25.15
C GLU A 8 -2.90 -15.23 -24.24
N VAL A 9 -2.58 -14.06 -24.81
CA VAL A 9 -2.45 -12.80 -24.07
C VAL A 9 -3.75 -12.47 -23.34
N GLU A 10 -4.89 -12.62 -24.02
CA GLU A 10 -6.20 -12.36 -23.42
C GLU A 10 -6.51 -13.37 -22.32
N ALA A 11 -6.18 -14.66 -22.51
CA ALA A 11 -6.34 -15.68 -21.50
C ALA A 11 -5.48 -15.41 -20.26
N ILE A 12 -4.21 -15.07 -20.41
CA ILE A 12 -3.28 -14.79 -19.30
C ILE A 12 -3.72 -13.56 -18.52
N ASN A 13 -4.03 -12.46 -19.20
CA ASN A 13 -4.56 -11.25 -18.54
C ASN A 13 -5.92 -11.52 -17.88
N SER A 14 -6.73 -12.41 -18.46
CA SER A 14 -7.97 -12.87 -17.82
C SER A 14 -7.72 -13.75 -16.61
N ILE A 15 -6.56 -14.37 -16.40
CA ILE A 15 -6.28 -15.19 -15.22
C ILE A 15 -5.64 -14.34 -14.13
N TYR A 16 -4.59 -13.59 -14.47
CA TYR A 16 -3.71 -12.91 -13.52
C TYR A 16 -3.95 -11.39 -13.39
N GLY A 17 -4.85 -10.81 -14.18
CA GLY A 17 -5.21 -9.39 -14.15
C GLY A 17 -4.73 -8.60 -15.38
N GLU A 18 -5.40 -7.49 -15.68
CA GLU A 18 -5.04 -6.58 -16.78
C GLU A 18 -3.68 -5.93 -16.49
N GLY A 19 -2.63 -6.41 -17.16
CA GLY A 19 -1.26 -5.92 -16.97
C GLY A 19 -0.20 -7.02 -16.80
N CYS A 20 -0.60 -8.28 -16.68
CA CYS A 20 0.33 -9.41 -16.58
C CYS A 20 1.17 -9.58 -17.85
N LEU A 21 0.57 -9.46 -19.03
CA LEU A 21 1.28 -9.53 -20.31
C LEU A 21 0.85 -8.35 -21.22
N MET A 22 1.76 -7.40 -21.42
CA MET A 22 1.49 -6.13 -22.12
C MET A 22 2.36 -5.99 -23.37
N PRO A 23 1.85 -5.49 -24.50
CA PRO A 23 2.68 -5.18 -25.66
C PRO A 23 3.67 -4.05 -25.34
N SER A 24 4.89 -4.14 -25.87
CA SER A 24 5.91 -3.10 -25.84
C SER A 24 5.76 -2.16 -27.06
N GLU A 25 6.65 -1.17 -27.20
CA GLU A 25 6.66 -0.23 -28.34
C GLU A 25 6.87 -0.96 -29.69
N ASP A 26 7.54 -2.12 -29.66
CA ASP A 26 7.72 -3.02 -30.80
C ASP A 26 6.59 -4.07 -30.87
N ALA A 27 5.97 -4.22 -32.05
CA ALA A 27 4.77 -5.04 -32.27
C ALA A 27 4.95 -6.57 -32.06
N ALA A 28 6.19 -7.04 -31.90
CA ALA A 28 6.51 -8.45 -31.64
C ALA A 28 6.95 -8.72 -30.19
N THR A 29 7.06 -7.68 -29.35
CA THR A 29 7.66 -7.76 -28.02
C THR A 29 6.62 -7.49 -26.94
N TYR A 30 6.62 -8.30 -25.90
CA TYR A 30 5.74 -8.20 -24.74
C TYR A 30 6.54 -8.09 -23.44
N ILE A 31 5.94 -7.41 -22.46
CA ILE A 31 6.42 -7.29 -21.10
C ILE A 31 5.53 -8.22 -20.25
N LEU A 32 6.13 -9.31 -19.78
CA LEU A 32 5.53 -10.24 -18.83
C LEU A 32 5.89 -9.79 -17.41
N THR A 33 4.90 -9.56 -16.57
CA THR A 33 5.07 -9.37 -15.12
C THR A 33 4.51 -10.61 -14.43
N PRO A 34 5.36 -11.55 -13.95
CA PRO A 34 4.89 -12.75 -13.29
C PRO A 34 4.01 -12.43 -12.06
N PRO A 35 2.97 -13.22 -11.79
CA PRO A 35 2.08 -13.00 -10.64
C PRO A 35 2.83 -13.03 -9.32
N GLY A 36 2.58 -12.06 -8.44
CA GLY A 36 3.20 -11.98 -7.10
C GLY A 36 4.62 -11.43 -7.10
N GLU A 37 5.22 -11.20 -8.26
CA GLU A 37 6.58 -10.69 -8.38
C GLU A 37 6.62 -9.21 -8.75
N SER A 38 7.71 -8.56 -8.33
CA SER A 38 7.93 -7.14 -8.63
C SER A 38 8.68 -6.94 -9.95
N SER A 39 9.41 -7.94 -10.43
CA SER A 39 10.22 -7.86 -11.65
C SER A 39 9.40 -8.15 -12.91
N SER A 40 9.83 -7.62 -14.05
CA SER A 40 9.20 -7.89 -15.35
C SER A 40 10.22 -8.35 -16.38
N ILE A 41 9.78 -9.23 -17.29
CA ILE A 41 10.59 -9.92 -18.29
C ILE A 41 10.11 -9.50 -19.68
N ARG A 42 11.05 -9.20 -20.58
CA ARG A 42 10.77 -8.87 -21.98
C ARG A 42 10.86 -10.13 -22.84
N VAL A 43 9.80 -10.43 -23.56
CA VAL A 43 9.64 -11.64 -24.38
C VAL A 43 9.28 -11.24 -25.81
N GLU A 44 10.03 -11.71 -26.78
CA GLU A 44 9.77 -11.53 -28.22
C GLU A 44 9.10 -12.76 -28.80
N PHE A 45 8.04 -12.56 -29.59
CA PHE A 45 7.31 -13.64 -30.24
C PHE A 45 7.67 -13.68 -31.73
N PRO A 46 8.18 -14.82 -32.24
CA PRO A 46 8.39 -14.97 -33.67
C PRO A 46 7.04 -14.93 -34.41
N PRO A 47 7.02 -14.51 -35.68
CA PRO A 47 5.81 -14.53 -36.51
C PRO A 47 5.14 -15.91 -36.61
N ASP A 48 5.93 -16.97 -36.44
CA ASP A 48 5.50 -18.37 -36.54
C ASP A 48 5.09 -18.97 -35.17
N TYR A 49 4.98 -18.18 -34.09
CA TYR A 49 4.46 -18.66 -32.80
C TYR A 49 2.99 -19.15 -32.94
N PRO A 50 2.63 -20.35 -32.42
CA PRO A 50 3.38 -21.21 -31.48
C PRO A 50 4.25 -22.33 -32.09
N ALA A 51 4.43 -22.38 -33.42
CA ALA A 51 5.30 -23.39 -34.06
C ALA A 51 6.80 -23.18 -33.77
N VAL A 52 7.18 -21.97 -33.37
CA VAL A 52 8.52 -21.60 -32.85
C VAL A 52 8.33 -20.95 -31.47
N PRO A 53 9.15 -21.28 -30.45
CA PRO A 53 8.97 -20.75 -29.10
C PRO A 53 9.27 -19.25 -29.03
N PRO A 54 8.74 -18.56 -28.01
CA PRO A 54 9.12 -17.17 -27.74
C PRO A 54 10.57 -17.06 -27.28
N VAL A 55 11.19 -15.91 -27.55
CA VAL A 55 12.58 -15.61 -27.17
C VAL A 55 12.57 -14.63 -26.01
N VAL A 56 13.20 -15.01 -24.90
CA VAL A 56 13.37 -14.11 -23.75
C VAL A 56 14.51 -13.12 -24.04
N ILE A 57 14.18 -11.83 -24.16
CA ILE A 57 15.15 -10.77 -24.47
C ILE A 57 15.95 -10.37 -23.23
N GLY A 58 15.31 -10.37 -22.06
CA GLY A 58 15.96 -10.00 -20.81
C GLY A 58 14.99 -9.41 -19.79
N THR A 59 15.52 -8.91 -18.69
CA THR A 59 14.73 -8.21 -17.67
C THR A 59 14.31 -6.82 -18.17
N ASN A 60 13.02 -6.50 -18.07
CA ASN A 60 12.47 -5.18 -18.39
C ASN A 60 12.50 -4.24 -17.17
N SER A 61 12.20 -4.74 -15.97
CA SER A 61 12.36 -4.01 -14.71
C SER A 61 12.68 -4.97 -13.58
N THR A 62 13.40 -4.51 -12.56
CA THR A 62 13.74 -5.34 -11.37
C THR A 62 12.70 -5.23 -10.25
N GLY A 63 11.60 -4.50 -10.47
CA GLY A 63 10.61 -4.21 -9.43
C GLY A 63 11.08 -3.28 -8.33
N GLN A 64 10.13 -2.69 -7.59
CA GLN A 64 10.44 -1.94 -6.37
C GLN A 64 10.49 -2.92 -5.18
N GLY A 65 11.69 -3.17 -4.65
CA GLY A 65 11.89 -3.94 -3.40
C GLY A 65 12.49 -5.34 -3.54
N GLY A 66 12.79 -5.81 -4.76
CA GLY A 66 13.51 -7.08 -4.98
C GLY A 66 14.97 -7.02 -4.49
N LYS A 67 15.50 -8.13 -3.97
CA LYS A 67 16.92 -8.22 -3.58
C LYS A 67 17.80 -8.23 -4.84
N LYS A 68 19.04 -7.76 -4.69
CA LYS A 68 20.02 -7.73 -5.79
C LYS A 68 20.31 -9.17 -6.27
N GLY A 69 19.80 -9.50 -7.46
CA GLY A 69 19.93 -10.84 -8.07
C GLY A 69 18.59 -11.54 -8.33
N ASP A 70 17.49 -11.09 -7.73
CA ASP A 70 16.18 -11.74 -7.85
C ASP A 70 15.67 -11.70 -9.29
N ALA A 71 15.72 -10.54 -9.95
CA ALA A 71 15.30 -10.41 -11.34
C ALA A 71 16.18 -11.21 -12.34
N ALA A 72 17.46 -11.41 -12.02
CA ALA A 72 18.36 -12.23 -12.84
C ALA A 72 18.10 -13.73 -12.63
N ARG A 73 17.75 -14.12 -11.40
CA ARG A 73 17.32 -15.47 -11.03
C ARG A 73 15.98 -15.80 -11.67
N GLU A 74 14.98 -14.94 -11.54
CA GLU A 74 13.65 -15.08 -12.15
C GLU A 74 13.75 -15.19 -13.67
N LEU A 75 14.58 -14.36 -14.29
CA LEU A 75 14.87 -14.47 -15.73
C LEU A 75 15.42 -15.86 -16.10
N ALA A 76 16.38 -16.37 -15.32
CA ALA A 76 16.99 -17.67 -15.57
C ALA A 76 15.97 -18.82 -15.39
N LEU A 77 15.17 -18.76 -14.32
CA LEU A 77 14.12 -19.74 -14.03
C LEU A 77 12.99 -19.68 -15.05
N PHE A 78 12.65 -18.51 -15.57
CA PHE A 78 11.63 -18.38 -16.60
C PHE A 78 12.11 -18.95 -17.95
N CYS A 79 13.37 -18.72 -18.32
CA CYS A 79 13.98 -19.38 -19.47
C CYS A 79 13.96 -20.92 -19.31
N GLN A 80 14.22 -21.42 -18.10
CA GLN A 80 14.12 -22.85 -17.80
C GLN A 80 12.68 -23.35 -17.90
N ALA A 81 11.72 -22.64 -17.33
CA ALA A 81 10.30 -22.98 -17.36
C ALA A 81 9.78 -23.08 -18.80
N LEU A 82 10.06 -22.06 -19.63
CA LEU A 82 9.73 -22.07 -21.06
C LEU A 82 10.32 -23.29 -21.79
N GLY A 83 11.57 -23.66 -21.46
CA GLY A 83 12.22 -24.84 -22.03
C GLY A 83 11.58 -26.17 -21.60
N ASN A 84 10.99 -26.22 -20.40
CA ASN A 84 10.34 -27.42 -19.86
C ASN A 84 8.95 -27.66 -20.46
N VAL A 85 8.19 -26.60 -20.73
CA VAL A 85 6.77 -26.69 -21.10
C VAL A 85 6.49 -26.54 -22.60
N TYR A 86 7.46 -26.04 -23.37
CA TYR A 86 7.20 -25.74 -24.78
C TYR A 86 7.05 -27.00 -25.63
N GLU A 87 5.93 -27.09 -26.34
CA GLU A 87 5.68 -28.09 -27.37
C GLU A 87 5.37 -27.40 -28.72
N PRO A 88 6.02 -27.81 -29.83
CA PRO A 88 5.77 -27.21 -31.14
C PRO A 88 4.30 -27.27 -31.55
N GLY A 89 3.71 -26.10 -31.81
CA GLY A 89 2.32 -25.95 -32.21
C GLY A 89 1.33 -25.72 -31.05
N SER A 90 1.81 -25.68 -29.81
CA SER A 90 1.02 -25.38 -28.61
C SER A 90 1.45 -24.04 -27.99
N VAL A 91 0.46 -23.25 -27.57
CA VAL A 91 0.70 -22.04 -26.75
C VAL A 91 1.24 -22.46 -25.38
N CYS A 92 2.24 -21.77 -24.83
CA CYS A 92 3.03 -22.29 -23.70
C CYS A 92 3.28 -21.29 -22.56
N LEU A 93 2.86 -20.02 -22.67
CA LEU A 93 3.17 -19.00 -21.66
C LEU A 93 2.47 -19.25 -20.34
N PHE A 94 1.21 -19.72 -20.36
CA PHE A 94 0.50 -20.05 -19.12
C PHE A 94 1.25 -21.13 -18.35
N ASP A 95 1.59 -22.23 -19.03
CA ASP A 95 2.30 -23.35 -18.41
C ASP A 95 3.72 -22.93 -17.97
N ALA A 96 4.36 -22.00 -18.69
CA ALA A 96 5.66 -21.47 -18.31
C ALA A 96 5.59 -20.54 -17.08
N ILE A 97 4.49 -19.82 -16.89
CA ILE A 97 4.25 -19.01 -15.68
C ILE A 97 4.01 -19.92 -14.47
N GLU A 98 3.22 -20.99 -14.63
CA GLU A 98 2.99 -21.97 -13.55
C GLU A 98 4.27 -22.74 -13.21
N GLU A 99 5.03 -23.18 -14.20
CA GLU A 99 6.30 -23.86 -14.00
C GLU A 99 7.35 -22.92 -13.35
N LEU A 100 7.36 -21.63 -13.72
CA LEU A 100 8.18 -20.63 -13.03
C LEU A 100 7.79 -20.53 -11.55
N ALA A 101 6.49 -20.48 -11.21
CA ALA A 101 6.03 -20.42 -9.83
C ALA A 101 6.45 -21.67 -9.04
N ARG A 102 6.37 -22.86 -9.64
CA ARG A 102 6.87 -24.12 -9.04
C ARG A 102 8.38 -24.07 -8.78
N LEU A 103 9.17 -23.66 -9.78
CA LEU A 103 10.64 -23.57 -9.68
C LEU A 103 11.09 -22.53 -8.63
N LEU A 104 10.35 -21.43 -8.49
CA LEU A 104 10.59 -20.42 -7.45
C LEU A 104 10.30 -20.98 -6.05
N ALA A 105 9.23 -21.76 -5.89
CA ALA A 105 8.88 -22.41 -4.62
C ALA A 105 9.93 -23.45 -4.18
N GLU A 106 10.46 -24.26 -5.11
CA GLU A 106 11.49 -25.28 -4.83
C GLU A 106 12.83 -24.71 -4.39
N GLN A 107 13.11 -23.44 -4.69
CA GLN A 107 14.37 -22.76 -4.36
C GLN A 107 14.26 -21.77 -3.19
N ALA A 108 13.09 -21.70 -2.54
CA ALA A 108 12.94 -20.95 -1.29
C ALA A 108 13.71 -21.68 -0.16
N PRO A 109 14.49 -20.96 0.68
CA PRO A 109 15.18 -21.59 1.81
C PRO A 109 14.16 -22.21 2.79
N GLU A 110 14.38 -23.46 3.19
CA GLU A 110 13.55 -24.18 4.16
C GLU A 110 13.31 -23.36 5.45
N GLU A 111 12.13 -22.75 5.57
CA GLU A 111 11.53 -22.52 6.88
C GLU A 111 10.96 -23.85 7.36
N GLN A 112 11.30 -24.24 8.59
CA GLN A 112 11.02 -25.54 9.20
C GLN A 112 9.59 -26.05 8.94
N GLU A 113 9.46 -27.08 8.08
CA GLU A 113 8.25 -27.88 7.97
C GLU A 113 8.29 -29.11 8.89
N SER A 114 7.18 -29.32 9.60
CA SER A 114 6.77 -30.60 10.17
C SER A 114 6.16 -31.50 9.07
N PRO A 115 6.19 -32.83 9.23
CA PRO A 115 6.56 -33.76 8.15
C PRO A 115 5.49 -33.97 7.07
N GLU A 116 5.99 -34.16 5.85
CA GLU A 116 5.31 -34.65 4.66
C GLU A 116 4.52 -35.94 4.92
N VAL A 117 3.32 -36.03 4.33
CA VAL A 117 2.65 -37.29 4.04
C VAL A 117 2.59 -37.43 2.52
N ASP A 118 3.44 -38.32 2.03
CA ASP A 118 3.44 -38.91 0.70
C ASP A 118 2.10 -39.62 0.43
N SER A 119 1.44 -39.27 -0.67
CA SER A 119 0.60 -40.20 -1.42
C SER A 119 0.29 -39.65 -2.81
N THR A 120 1.18 -39.94 -3.76
CA THR A 120 0.80 -40.04 -5.17
C THR A 120 0.16 -41.41 -5.40
N GLU A 121 -1.17 -41.48 -5.46
CA GLU A 121 -1.87 -42.62 -6.09
C GLU A 121 -2.61 -42.13 -7.34
N HIS A 122 -2.01 -42.42 -8.49
CA HIS A 122 -2.69 -42.42 -9.78
C HIS A 122 -3.70 -43.59 -9.83
N VAL A 123 -5.00 -43.28 -9.82
CA VAL A 123 -6.04 -44.25 -10.21
C VAL A 123 -6.52 -43.91 -11.62
N HIS A 124 -6.05 -44.68 -12.60
CA HIS A 124 -6.61 -44.70 -13.94
C HIS A 124 -7.90 -45.55 -13.99
N SER A 125 -8.99 -44.90 -14.37
CA SER A 125 -10.10 -45.40 -15.21
C SER A 125 -10.87 -46.66 -14.76
N SER A 126 -12.19 -46.51 -14.60
CA SER A 126 -13.15 -47.35 -15.35
C SER A 126 -14.54 -46.72 -15.44
N ALA A 127 -15.08 -46.74 -16.65
CA ALA A 127 -16.44 -46.34 -16.96
C ALA A 127 -17.48 -47.47 -16.67
N VAL A 128 -18.71 -47.01 -16.38
CA VAL A 128 -20.02 -47.66 -16.53
C VAL A 128 -20.46 -48.71 -15.49
N ALA A 129 -21.44 -48.32 -14.66
CA ALA A 129 -22.71 -49.00 -14.31
C ALA A 129 -23.22 -48.41 -12.97
N SER A 130 -24.48 -48.15 -12.66
CA SER A 130 -25.79 -48.44 -13.28
C SER A 130 -26.87 -47.74 -12.45
N ASN A 131 -27.81 -47.03 -13.10
CA ASN A 131 -29.24 -46.82 -12.78
C ASN A 131 -29.79 -47.15 -11.36
N ALA A 132 -29.22 -46.65 -10.26
CA ALA A 132 -29.72 -46.96 -8.91
C ALA A 132 -30.05 -45.78 -7.98
N HIS A 133 -29.79 -44.51 -8.34
CA HIS A 133 -29.98 -43.39 -7.37
C HIS A 133 -30.79 -42.19 -7.88
N THR A 134 -31.51 -42.30 -9.00
CA THR A 134 -32.28 -41.15 -9.54
C THR A 134 -33.51 -40.79 -8.68
N GLU A 135 -33.98 -41.69 -7.80
CA GLU A 135 -35.06 -41.38 -6.86
C GLU A 135 -34.56 -40.74 -5.55
N ASP A 136 -33.41 -41.17 -5.01
CA ASP A 136 -32.81 -40.56 -3.80
C ASP A 136 -32.26 -39.15 -4.05
N LEU A 137 -31.76 -38.86 -5.26
CA LEU A 137 -31.27 -37.53 -5.64
C LEU A 137 -32.39 -36.47 -5.75
N LYS A 138 -33.67 -36.87 -5.88
CA LYS A 138 -34.82 -35.95 -5.87
C LYS A 138 -35.22 -35.46 -4.47
N LEU A 139 -34.65 -36.06 -3.42
CA LEU A 139 -34.87 -35.67 -2.02
C LEU A 139 -33.85 -34.63 -1.51
N ILE A 140 -32.75 -34.40 -2.26
CA ILE A 140 -31.79 -33.35 -1.94
C ILE A 140 -32.38 -32.01 -2.42
N PRO A 141 -32.47 -30.98 -1.57
CA PRO A 141 -32.88 -29.64 -2.00
C PRO A 141 -32.00 -29.13 -3.15
N GLU A 142 -32.60 -28.40 -4.09
CA GLU A 142 -31.84 -27.83 -5.21
C GLU A 142 -30.67 -26.98 -4.66
N PRO A 143 -29.43 -27.24 -5.08
CA PRO A 143 -28.29 -26.45 -4.63
C PRO A 143 -28.48 -24.97 -4.98
N PRO A 144 -28.06 -24.05 -4.11
CA PRO A 144 -28.26 -22.62 -4.30
C PRO A 144 -27.26 -22.04 -5.31
N TRP A 145 -27.40 -22.44 -6.58
CA TRP A 145 -26.52 -22.01 -7.66
C TRP A 145 -26.67 -20.52 -7.96
N ILE A 146 -25.54 -19.80 -7.92
CA ILE A 146 -25.40 -18.45 -8.45
C ILE A 146 -24.83 -18.56 -9.86
N LEU A 147 -25.55 -18.02 -10.84
CA LEU A 147 -25.23 -18.15 -12.26
C LEU A 147 -24.46 -16.92 -12.75
N SER A 148 -23.53 -17.12 -13.68
CA SER A 148 -23.02 -16.03 -14.53
C SER A 148 -24.05 -15.64 -15.58
N ASP A 149 -23.85 -14.50 -16.23
CA ASP A 149 -24.49 -14.26 -17.52
C ASP A 149 -23.95 -15.26 -18.57
N PRO A 150 -24.79 -15.77 -19.50
CA PRO A 150 -24.32 -16.64 -20.56
C PRO A 150 -23.41 -15.88 -21.55
N VAL A 151 -22.18 -16.35 -21.71
CA VAL A 151 -21.24 -15.80 -22.71
C VAL A 151 -21.38 -16.60 -24.00
N VAL A 152 -21.60 -15.93 -25.13
CA VAL A 152 -21.78 -16.57 -26.44
C VAL A 152 -20.76 -16.06 -27.44
N GLU A 153 -19.92 -16.97 -27.95
CA GLU A 153 -18.87 -16.66 -28.94
C GLU A 153 -18.86 -17.73 -30.03
N LEU A 154 -18.92 -17.31 -31.30
CA LEU A 154 -19.00 -18.20 -32.46
C LEU A 154 -19.99 -19.37 -32.27
N LYS A 155 -21.19 -19.03 -31.78
CA LYS A 155 -22.31 -19.95 -31.43
C LYS A 155 -22.02 -20.93 -30.29
N SER A 156 -20.82 -20.94 -29.72
CA SER A 156 -20.55 -21.68 -28.50
C SER A 156 -21.03 -20.86 -27.31
N THR A 157 -21.66 -21.50 -26.33
CA THR A 157 -22.21 -20.84 -25.14
C THR A 157 -21.51 -21.36 -23.89
N PHE A 158 -21.19 -20.47 -22.97
CA PHE A 158 -20.57 -20.74 -21.69
C PHE A 158 -21.44 -20.18 -20.58
N LEU A 159 -21.68 -20.98 -19.54
CA LEU A 159 -22.45 -20.57 -18.37
C LEU A 159 -21.79 -21.16 -17.12
N ALA A 160 -21.42 -20.31 -16.16
CA ALA A 160 -20.87 -20.76 -14.90
C ALA A 160 -21.94 -20.80 -13.81
N ARG A 161 -21.79 -21.75 -12.90
CA ARG A 161 -22.58 -21.90 -11.67
C ARG A 161 -21.63 -21.97 -10.49
N CYS A 162 -21.90 -21.18 -9.47
CA CYS A 162 -21.12 -21.13 -8.24
C CYS A 162 -22.03 -21.41 -7.04
N ALA A 163 -21.62 -22.27 -6.12
CA ALA A 163 -22.38 -22.57 -4.89
C ALA A 163 -21.44 -22.81 -3.71
N ALA A 164 -21.92 -22.47 -2.51
CA ALA A 164 -21.24 -22.78 -1.26
C ALA A 164 -21.33 -24.29 -0.98
N VAL A 165 -20.22 -24.90 -0.57
CA VAL A 165 -20.12 -26.32 -0.23
C VAL A 165 -19.24 -26.48 1.01
N SER A 166 -19.61 -27.39 1.90
CA SER A 166 -18.99 -27.61 3.21
C SER A 166 -18.25 -28.95 3.31
N SER A 167 -18.42 -29.83 2.33
CA SER A 167 -17.75 -31.13 2.27
C SER A 167 -17.58 -31.63 0.84
N THR A 168 -16.61 -32.52 0.61
CA THR A 168 -16.36 -33.12 -0.71
C THR A 168 -17.56 -33.92 -1.21
N ALA A 169 -18.25 -34.64 -0.32
CA ALA A 169 -19.48 -35.36 -0.62
C ALA A 169 -20.63 -34.42 -1.04
N GLU A 170 -20.71 -33.22 -0.47
CA GLU A 170 -21.69 -32.21 -0.86
C GLU A 170 -21.41 -31.64 -2.26
N ALA A 171 -20.14 -31.36 -2.58
CA ALA A 171 -19.75 -30.93 -3.93
C ALA A 171 -20.08 -31.99 -4.99
N GLU A 172 -19.79 -33.27 -4.70
CA GLU A 172 -20.14 -34.36 -5.61
C GLU A 172 -21.66 -34.51 -5.76
N ALA A 173 -22.42 -34.44 -4.66
CA ALA A 173 -23.88 -34.49 -4.68
C ALA A 173 -24.49 -33.33 -5.49
N PHE A 174 -23.93 -32.12 -5.39
CA PHE A 174 -24.39 -30.95 -6.14
C PHE A 174 -24.20 -31.13 -7.65
N LEU A 175 -23.06 -31.67 -8.08
CA LEU A 175 -22.81 -31.99 -9.49
C LEU A 175 -23.75 -33.09 -9.99
N GLN A 176 -23.90 -34.17 -9.23
CA GLN A 176 -24.81 -35.27 -9.58
C GLN A 176 -26.26 -34.79 -9.68
N HIS A 177 -26.71 -33.95 -8.74
CA HIS A 177 -28.03 -33.32 -8.79
C HIS A 177 -28.19 -32.47 -10.06
N LEU A 178 -27.23 -31.59 -10.37
CA LEU A 178 -27.27 -30.73 -11.55
C LEU A 178 -27.37 -31.54 -12.86
N LEU A 179 -26.57 -32.60 -13.00
CA LEU A 179 -26.62 -33.48 -14.16
C LEU A 179 -27.94 -34.27 -14.23
N ALA A 180 -28.51 -34.67 -13.09
CA ALA A 180 -29.77 -35.40 -13.02
C ALA A 180 -31.00 -34.51 -13.27
N SER A 181 -30.97 -33.24 -12.85
CA SER A 181 -32.12 -32.31 -12.93
C SER A 181 -32.16 -31.52 -14.24
N ASP A 182 -31.02 -31.12 -14.81
CA ASP A 182 -30.97 -30.31 -16.03
C ASP A 182 -30.50 -31.13 -17.24
N LYS A 183 -31.45 -31.42 -18.15
CA LYS A 183 -31.18 -32.14 -19.39
C LYS A 183 -30.18 -31.41 -20.30
N LYS A 184 -30.19 -30.07 -20.33
CA LYS A 184 -29.30 -29.28 -21.20
C LYS A 184 -27.86 -29.34 -20.72
N VAL A 185 -27.63 -29.33 -19.41
CA VAL A 185 -26.30 -29.47 -18.81
C VAL A 185 -25.75 -30.87 -19.04
N ARG A 186 -26.58 -31.89 -18.84
CA ARG A 186 -26.19 -33.29 -19.11
C ARG A 186 -25.81 -33.55 -20.57
N SER A 187 -26.47 -32.87 -21.50
CA SER A 187 -26.18 -32.96 -22.93
C SER A 187 -25.20 -31.89 -23.42
N ALA A 188 -24.55 -31.16 -22.51
CA ALA A 188 -23.55 -30.18 -22.88
C ALA A 188 -22.29 -30.84 -23.43
N THR A 189 -21.46 -30.06 -24.10
CA THR A 189 -20.20 -30.58 -24.66
C THR A 189 -19.17 -30.83 -23.58
N HIS A 190 -19.07 -29.91 -22.61
CA HIS A 190 -18.18 -30.04 -21.45
C HIS A 190 -18.84 -29.42 -20.20
N ASN A 191 -18.66 -30.05 -19.05
CA ASN A 191 -19.00 -29.54 -17.71
C ASN A 191 -17.73 -29.53 -16.87
N ILE A 192 -17.00 -28.42 -16.95
CA ILE A 192 -15.72 -28.23 -16.27
C ILE A 192 -15.99 -27.86 -14.82
N THR A 193 -15.34 -28.51 -13.86
CA THR A 193 -15.60 -28.28 -12.44
C THR A 193 -14.33 -28.00 -11.65
N ALA A 194 -14.42 -27.16 -10.63
CA ALA A 194 -13.39 -26.99 -9.61
C ALA A 194 -14.03 -26.66 -8.26
N TRP A 195 -13.42 -27.11 -7.16
CA TRP A 195 -13.88 -26.78 -5.81
C TRP A 195 -12.73 -26.73 -4.80
N ARG A 196 -12.90 -25.94 -3.74
CA ARG A 196 -11.96 -25.81 -2.62
C ARG A 196 -12.73 -25.78 -1.31
N ILE A 197 -12.39 -26.64 -0.35
CA ILE A 197 -13.14 -26.86 0.90
C ILE A 197 -12.18 -26.98 2.08
N LYS A 198 -12.48 -26.29 3.18
CA LYS A 198 -11.76 -26.41 4.45
C LYS A 198 -12.34 -27.54 5.28
N GLY A 199 -11.48 -28.52 5.59
CA GLY A 199 -11.78 -29.62 6.48
C GLY A 199 -11.51 -29.33 7.95
N PRO A 200 -11.95 -30.22 8.85
CA PRO A 200 -11.63 -30.15 10.28
C PRO A 200 -10.11 -30.27 10.51
N ASN A 201 -9.59 -29.60 11.55
CA ASN A 201 -8.15 -29.58 11.90
C ASN A 201 -7.22 -28.93 10.86
N ASN A 202 -7.70 -27.91 10.15
CA ASN A 202 -6.89 -27.11 9.22
C ASN A 202 -6.42 -27.88 7.96
N THR A 203 -7.03 -29.03 7.65
CA THR A 203 -6.86 -29.72 6.37
C THR A 203 -7.62 -29.00 5.26
N ALA A 204 -7.04 -28.89 4.06
CA ALA A 204 -7.68 -28.33 2.88
C ALA A 204 -7.88 -29.41 1.83
N PHE A 205 -9.07 -29.48 1.25
CA PHE A 205 -9.39 -30.37 0.13
C PHE A 205 -9.68 -29.51 -1.10
N GLN A 206 -9.15 -29.90 -2.25
CA GLN A 206 -9.44 -29.24 -3.52
C GLN A 206 -9.31 -30.25 -4.66
N ASP A 207 -10.14 -30.10 -5.69
CA ASP A 207 -10.11 -30.97 -6.87
C ASP A 207 -10.71 -30.25 -8.08
N CYS A 208 -10.43 -30.76 -9.28
CA CYS A 208 -10.97 -30.24 -10.52
C CYS A 208 -11.17 -31.33 -11.59
N ASN A 209 -12.05 -31.07 -12.55
CA ASN A 209 -12.29 -31.95 -13.68
C ASN A 209 -12.45 -31.11 -14.96
N ASP A 210 -11.64 -31.42 -15.95
CA ASP A 210 -11.61 -30.76 -17.26
C ASP A 210 -12.78 -31.20 -18.18
N ASP A 211 -13.41 -32.35 -17.90
CA ASP A 211 -14.43 -33.00 -18.73
C ASP A 211 -14.05 -33.10 -20.23
N GLY A 212 -12.77 -33.37 -20.52
CA GLY A 212 -12.24 -33.48 -21.88
C GLY A 212 -11.80 -32.16 -22.53
N GLU A 213 -11.97 -31.03 -21.85
CA GLU A 213 -11.39 -29.74 -22.21
C GLU A 213 -10.04 -29.56 -21.50
N THR A 214 -9.00 -30.24 -22.00
CA THR A 214 -7.67 -30.36 -21.36
C THR A 214 -7.15 -29.03 -20.80
N ALA A 215 -6.76 -29.05 -19.52
CA ALA A 215 -6.28 -27.94 -18.69
C ALA A 215 -7.31 -26.91 -18.22
N ALA A 216 -8.60 -27.01 -18.60
CA ALA A 216 -9.61 -26.01 -18.23
C ALA A 216 -10.00 -26.04 -16.74
N GLY A 217 -10.16 -27.21 -16.14
CA GLY A 217 -10.45 -27.41 -14.72
C GLY A 217 -9.30 -27.00 -13.83
N GLY A 218 -8.06 -27.32 -14.22
CA GLY A 218 -6.86 -26.81 -13.52
C GLY A 218 -6.80 -25.28 -13.50
N ARG A 219 -7.05 -24.63 -14.65
CA ARG A 219 -7.13 -23.15 -14.75
C ARG A 219 -8.26 -22.57 -13.90
N LEU A 220 -9.40 -23.25 -13.83
CA LEU A 220 -10.54 -22.85 -13.02
C LEU A 220 -10.22 -22.93 -11.52
N LEU A 221 -9.57 -24.01 -11.08
CA LEU A 221 -9.12 -24.17 -9.69
C LEU A 221 -8.10 -23.10 -9.32
N HIS A 222 -7.17 -22.80 -10.21
CA HIS A 222 -6.18 -21.74 -10.01
C HIS A 222 -6.84 -20.34 -9.88
N LEU A 223 -7.83 -20.03 -10.73
CA LEU A 223 -8.63 -18.81 -10.59
C LEU A 223 -9.28 -18.72 -9.19
N MET A 224 -9.82 -19.83 -8.68
CA MET A 224 -10.40 -19.86 -7.33
C MET A 224 -9.35 -19.66 -6.23
N GLN A 225 -8.11 -20.11 -6.42
CA GLN A 225 -6.99 -19.87 -5.50
C GLN A 225 -6.62 -18.38 -5.46
N LEU A 226 -6.51 -17.74 -6.62
CA LEU A 226 -6.22 -16.30 -6.72
C LEU A 226 -7.31 -15.43 -6.09
N MET A 227 -8.58 -15.86 -6.19
CA MET A 227 -9.72 -15.19 -5.56
C MET A 227 -9.89 -15.53 -4.06
N ASP A 228 -8.98 -16.33 -3.47
CA ASP A 228 -9.05 -16.89 -2.12
C ASP A 228 -10.42 -17.51 -1.75
N LEU A 229 -11.03 -18.19 -2.72
CA LEU A 229 -12.34 -18.81 -2.54
C LEU A 229 -12.20 -20.15 -1.81
N TRP A 230 -12.84 -20.25 -0.65
CA TRP A 230 -12.92 -21.46 0.17
C TRP A 230 -14.37 -21.80 0.46
N ASP A 231 -14.65 -23.09 0.59
CA ASP A 231 -15.98 -23.65 0.82
C ASP A 231 -16.93 -23.35 -0.34
N VAL A 232 -16.40 -23.46 -1.57
CA VAL A 232 -17.06 -23.10 -2.83
C VAL A 232 -16.80 -24.14 -3.92
N MET A 233 -17.81 -24.38 -4.75
CA MET A 233 -17.74 -25.16 -5.99
C MET A 233 -18.18 -24.32 -7.19
N VAL A 234 -17.44 -24.44 -8.29
CA VAL A 234 -17.74 -23.83 -9.57
C VAL A 234 -17.90 -24.89 -10.65
N VAL A 235 -18.94 -24.76 -11.47
CA VAL A 235 -19.22 -25.59 -12.64
C VAL A 235 -19.41 -24.68 -13.86
N VAL A 236 -18.52 -24.78 -14.85
CA VAL A 236 -18.66 -24.08 -16.13
C VAL A 236 -19.15 -25.06 -17.19
N THR A 237 -20.37 -24.85 -17.67
CA THR A 237 -20.96 -25.64 -18.75
C THR A 237 -20.70 -24.97 -20.09
N ARG A 238 -20.16 -25.73 -21.04
CA ARG A 238 -19.92 -25.32 -22.43
C ARG A 238 -20.80 -26.11 -23.40
N TRP A 239 -21.51 -25.41 -24.27
CA TRP A 239 -22.17 -25.98 -25.44
C TRP A 239 -21.42 -25.57 -26.71
N TYR A 240 -20.94 -26.53 -27.49
CA TYR A 240 -20.17 -26.28 -28.71
C TYR A 240 -21.05 -25.80 -29.87
N GLY A 241 -20.66 -24.67 -30.46
CA GLY A 241 -21.39 -23.99 -31.52
C GLY A 241 -21.11 -24.44 -32.96
N GLY A 242 -20.25 -25.45 -33.16
CA GLY A 242 -19.85 -25.92 -34.49
C GLY A 242 -18.54 -25.32 -35.03
N HIS A 243 -17.97 -24.32 -34.36
CA HIS A 243 -16.70 -23.68 -34.73
C HIS A 243 -15.62 -23.89 -33.67
N LYS A 244 -14.41 -24.30 -34.07
CA LYS A 244 -13.26 -24.41 -33.17
C LYS A 244 -12.87 -23.02 -32.68
N LEU A 245 -12.89 -22.82 -31.37
CA LEU A 245 -12.53 -21.55 -30.72
C LEU A 245 -11.03 -21.39 -30.45
N GLY A 246 -10.20 -22.42 -30.68
CA GLY A 246 -8.78 -22.32 -30.35
C GLY A 246 -8.54 -21.95 -28.87
N PRO A 247 -7.42 -21.29 -28.53
CA PRO A 247 -7.11 -20.89 -27.15
C PRO A 247 -8.14 -19.92 -26.53
N ARG A 248 -8.89 -19.16 -27.33
CA ARG A 248 -9.95 -18.23 -26.88
C ARG A 248 -10.95 -18.85 -25.91
N ARG A 249 -11.25 -20.15 -26.05
CA ARG A 249 -12.20 -20.84 -25.18
C ARG A 249 -11.83 -20.80 -23.69
N PHE A 250 -10.54 -20.80 -23.36
CA PHE A 250 -10.08 -20.75 -21.97
C PHE A 250 -10.34 -19.38 -21.33
N ALA A 251 -10.16 -18.29 -22.10
CA ALA A 251 -10.52 -16.95 -21.64
C ALA A 251 -12.02 -16.84 -21.33
N LEU A 252 -12.88 -17.41 -22.17
CA LEU A 252 -14.33 -17.40 -21.98
C LEU A 252 -14.78 -18.26 -20.80
N ILE A 253 -14.14 -19.41 -20.57
CA ILE A 253 -14.38 -20.27 -19.40
C ILE A 253 -14.05 -19.51 -18.11
N ASN A 254 -12.89 -18.86 -18.06
CA ASN A 254 -12.45 -18.11 -16.88
C ASN A 254 -13.27 -16.83 -16.65
N GLN A 255 -13.67 -16.15 -17.71
CA GLN A 255 -14.56 -14.99 -17.63
C GLN A 255 -15.90 -15.39 -17.00
N ALA A 256 -16.57 -16.42 -17.54
CA ALA A 256 -17.84 -16.89 -17.01
C ALA A 256 -17.70 -17.31 -15.53
N ALA A 257 -16.63 -18.04 -15.19
CA ALA A 257 -16.35 -18.44 -13.82
C ALA A 257 -16.17 -17.25 -12.88
N ARG A 258 -15.34 -16.27 -13.24
CA ARG A 258 -15.11 -15.05 -12.46
C ARG A 258 -16.39 -14.29 -12.22
N ASP A 259 -17.24 -14.15 -13.24
CA ASP A 259 -18.50 -13.42 -13.14
C ASP A 259 -19.40 -14.08 -12.09
N SER A 260 -19.59 -15.42 -12.16
CA SER A 260 -20.38 -16.15 -11.15
C SER A 260 -19.78 -16.06 -9.74
N CYS A 261 -18.46 -16.12 -9.60
CA CYS A 261 -17.78 -16.02 -8.30
C CYS A 261 -17.86 -14.61 -7.69
N THR A 262 -17.81 -13.57 -8.52
CA THR A 262 -17.91 -12.17 -8.08
C THR A 262 -19.32 -11.87 -7.57
N VAL A 263 -20.34 -12.38 -8.27
CA VAL A 263 -21.74 -12.30 -7.79
C VAL A 263 -21.90 -13.11 -6.50
N PHE A 264 -21.28 -14.29 -6.41
CA PHE A 264 -21.32 -15.11 -5.19
C PHE A 264 -20.69 -14.40 -3.98
N LEU A 265 -19.52 -13.79 -4.13
CA LEU A 265 -18.88 -13.01 -3.08
C LEU A 265 -19.75 -11.82 -2.65
N SER A 266 -20.35 -11.13 -3.61
CA SER A 266 -21.28 -10.03 -3.34
C SER A 266 -22.51 -10.49 -2.54
N ALA A 267 -23.06 -11.66 -2.87
CA ALA A 267 -24.18 -12.29 -2.15
C ALA A 267 -23.82 -12.78 -0.74
N LEU A 268 -22.56 -13.16 -0.48
CA LEU A 268 -22.07 -13.47 0.86
C LEU A 268 -21.91 -12.20 1.70
N THR A 269 -21.39 -11.13 1.10
CA THR A 269 -21.18 -9.84 1.79
C THR A 269 -22.49 -9.13 2.15
N SER A 270 -23.58 -9.37 1.42
CA SER A 270 -24.91 -8.81 1.72
C SER A 270 -25.66 -9.53 2.85
N LYS A 271 -25.26 -10.76 3.21
CA LYS A 271 -25.79 -11.49 4.38
C LYS A 271 -25.03 -11.19 5.69
N SER A 272 -23.84 -10.62 5.61
CA SER A 272 -23.11 -10.03 6.73
C SER A 272 -23.43 -8.54 6.87
N GLU A 273 -23.53 -8.01 8.10
CA GLU A 273 -23.76 -6.57 8.35
C GLU A 273 -22.82 -5.66 7.52
N PRO A 274 -23.31 -4.48 7.09
CA PRO A 274 -22.76 -3.81 5.91
C PRO A 274 -21.35 -3.28 6.15
N THR A 275 -20.42 -3.79 5.35
CA THR A 275 -19.12 -3.16 5.09
C THR A 275 -19.26 -2.38 3.78
N ASN A 276 -18.83 -1.12 3.76
CA ASN A 276 -18.95 -0.22 2.60
C ASN A 276 -18.44 -0.87 1.32
N LEU A 277 -19.30 -1.06 0.32
CA LEU A 277 -18.91 -1.57 -1.00
C LEU A 277 -18.83 -0.43 -2.02
N VAL A 278 -17.70 -0.37 -2.73
CA VAL A 278 -17.44 0.47 -3.89
C VAL A 278 -17.75 -0.35 -5.14
N THR A 279 -18.70 0.10 -5.97
CA THR A 279 -19.04 -0.56 -7.24
C THR A 279 -18.16 -0.02 -8.37
N TYR A 280 -17.40 -0.89 -9.05
CA TYR A 280 -16.65 -0.56 -10.27
C TYR A 280 -17.57 -0.72 -11.50
N PHE A 281 -17.62 0.30 -12.37
CA PHE A 281 -18.23 0.19 -13.71
C PHE A 281 -17.13 0.33 -14.77
N ASN A 282 -17.07 -0.64 -15.69
CA ASN A 282 -16.13 -0.68 -16.80
C ASN A 282 -16.73 0.05 -18.02
N THR A 283 -16.04 1.05 -18.58
CA THR A 283 -16.38 1.63 -19.88
C THR A 283 -15.28 1.30 -20.89
N ASN A 284 -15.55 0.30 -21.74
CA ASN A 284 -14.85 0.10 -23.00
C ASN A 284 -14.92 1.41 -23.82
N SER A 285 -13.80 2.09 -24.00
CA SER A 285 -13.68 3.20 -24.97
C SER A 285 -12.87 2.75 -26.17
N ALA A 286 -13.55 2.73 -27.31
CA ALA A 286 -12.94 2.57 -28.62
C ALA A 286 -11.87 3.64 -28.88
N TYR A 287 -10.72 3.20 -29.38
CA TYR A 287 -9.77 4.04 -30.11
C TYR A 287 -10.41 4.56 -31.40
N LEU A 288 -10.49 5.87 -31.58
CA LEU A 288 -10.58 6.49 -32.91
C LEU A 288 -9.64 7.68 -32.97
N GLY A 289 -8.74 7.62 -33.95
CA GLY A 289 -7.60 8.51 -34.16
C GLY A 289 -7.95 9.89 -34.68
N GLN A 290 -6.91 10.74 -34.69
CA GLN A 290 -6.90 12.11 -35.18
C GLN A 290 -7.30 12.21 -36.67
N SER A 291 -8.19 13.16 -37.01
CA SER A 291 -7.99 14.16 -38.08
C SER A 291 -9.21 15.07 -38.27
N GLY A 292 -8.99 16.39 -38.40
CA GLY A 292 -9.69 17.27 -39.33
C GLY A 292 -11.16 17.67 -39.09
N ARG A 293 -11.36 18.99 -38.88
CA ARG A 293 -12.44 19.89 -39.34
C ARG A 293 -13.90 19.40 -39.43
N ASP A 294 -14.77 20.21 -38.81
CA ASP A 294 -16.18 20.49 -39.14
C ASP A 294 -17.12 19.29 -39.38
N ALA A 295 -17.89 18.94 -38.34
CA ALA A 295 -19.15 18.21 -38.50
C ALA A 295 -20.20 18.73 -37.50
N GLU A 296 -21.30 19.28 -38.04
CA GLU A 296 -22.51 19.65 -37.31
C GLU A 296 -23.14 18.40 -36.65
N PHE A 297 -23.39 18.45 -35.34
CA PHE A 297 -24.15 17.40 -34.65
C PHE A 297 -25.63 17.80 -34.52
N SER A 298 -26.49 17.03 -35.19
CA SER A 298 -27.94 17.04 -35.06
C SER A 298 -28.40 16.53 -33.69
N ARG A 299 -29.46 17.17 -33.15
CA ARG A 299 -30.12 16.89 -31.85
C ARG A 299 -30.39 15.40 -31.60
N GLY A 300 -29.81 14.85 -30.53
CA GLY A 300 -30.17 13.55 -29.94
C GLY A 300 -30.57 13.71 -28.46
N TYR A 301 -31.70 13.14 -28.06
CA TYR A 301 -32.19 13.09 -26.67
C TYR A 301 -31.67 11.80 -26.01
N GLY A 302 -31.10 11.88 -24.82
CA GLY A 302 -30.67 10.72 -24.03
C GLY A 302 -31.54 10.53 -22.77
N LEU A 303 -31.96 9.29 -22.50
CA LEU A 303 -32.62 8.84 -21.26
C LEU A 303 -31.57 8.16 -20.37
N LEU A 304 -31.59 8.45 -19.06
CA LEU A 304 -30.81 7.74 -18.05
C LEU A 304 -31.80 6.96 -17.18
N ASP A 305 -31.85 5.63 -17.35
CA ASP A 305 -32.63 4.74 -16.48
C ASP A 305 -31.75 4.31 -15.29
N ILE A 306 -32.26 4.51 -14.07
CA ILE A 306 -31.69 3.99 -12.84
C ILE A 306 -32.77 3.14 -12.19
N ASP A 307 -32.62 1.82 -12.24
CA ASP A 307 -33.52 0.88 -11.58
C ASP A 307 -32.92 0.54 -10.20
N ILE A 308 -33.60 0.95 -9.13
CA ILE A 308 -33.22 0.63 -7.75
C ILE A 308 -34.18 -0.44 -7.25
N ALA A 309 -33.75 -1.70 -7.32
CA ALA A 309 -34.44 -2.80 -6.67
C ALA A 309 -34.17 -2.73 -5.16
N ASP A 310 -35.22 -2.90 -4.36
CA ASP A 310 -35.23 -2.91 -2.89
C ASP A 310 -35.01 -1.56 -2.20
N GLY A 311 -36.06 -0.72 -2.19
CA GLY A 311 -36.59 0.02 -1.03
C GLY A 311 -35.64 0.81 -0.08
N THR A 312 -34.37 0.94 -0.43
CA THR A 312 -33.28 1.43 0.42
C THR A 312 -32.98 2.88 0.04
N GLU A 313 -32.88 3.77 1.02
CA GLU A 313 -32.54 5.17 0.77
C GLU A 313 -31.08 5.29 0.30
N TYR A 314 -30.87 5.63 -0.98
CA TYR A 314 -29.55 5.99 -1.51
C TYR A 314 -29.39 7.51 -1.56
N LEU A 315 -28.23 8.01 -1.15
CA LEU A 315 -27.80 9.38 -1.38
C LEU A 315 -27.05 9.42 -2.72
N VAL A 316 -27.75 9.77 -3.80
CA VAL A 316 -27.15 9.98 -5.12
C VAL A 316 -26.96 11.49 -5.32
N ASP A 317 -25.72 11.98 -5.20
CA ASP A 317 -25.40 13.37 -5.54
C ASP A 317 -25.04 13.44 -7.03
N MET A 318 -25.98 13.91 -7.85
CA MET A 318 -25.78 14.05 -9.29
C MET A 318 -25.41 15.50 -9.61
N VAL A 319 -24.14 15.77 -9.95
CA VAL A 319 -23.68 17.12 -10.33
C VAL A 319 -23.72 17.27 -11.86
N VAL A 320 -24.69 18.04 -12.37
CA VAL A 320 -24.75 18.40 -13.80
C VAL A 320 -24.13 19.79 -13.98
N HIS A 321 -23.01 19.88 -14.69
CA HIS A 321 -22.45 21.17 -15.10
C HIS A 321 -23.16 21.68 -16.37
N CYS A 322 -23.84 22.81 -16.27
CA CYS A 322 -24.28 23.63 -17.40
C CYS A 322 -23.56 24.98 -17.34
N GLU A 323 -23.09 25.47 -18.48
CA GLU A 323 -22.29 26.68 -18.66
C GLU A 323 -22.65 27.81 -17.69
N GLY A 324 -21.86 27.94 -16.61
CA GLY A 324 -21.87 29.10 -15.72
C GLY A 324 -22.93 29.15 -14.62
N SER A 325 -23.73 28.11 -14.36
CA SER A 325 -24.68 28.12 -13.23
C SER A 325 -24.77 26.76 -12.52
N LEU A 326 -24.50 26.76 -11.22
CA LEU A 326 -24.60 25.59 -10.35
C LEU A 326 -26.07 25.39 -9.94
N CYS A 327 -26.78 24.45 -10.56
CA CYS A 327 -28.11 24.05 -10.06
C CYS A 327 -27.96 22.93 -9.03
N ARG A 328 -28.21 23.23 -7.75
CA ARG A 328 -28.42 22.21 -6.71
C ARG A 328 -29.87 21.72 -6.79
N VAL A 329 -30.08 20.41 -6.90
CA VAL A 329 -31.39 19.80 -6.68
C VAL A 329 -31.55 19.53 -5.17
N PRO A 330 -32.67 19.87 -4.51
CA PRO A 330 -32.84 19.61 -3.08
C PRO A 330 -33.04 18.11 -2.79
N SER A 331 -32.62 17.65 -1.62
CA SER A 331 -32.85 16.28 -1.15
C SER A 331 -34.35 15.95 -1.10
N LEU A 332 -34.75 14.84 -1.71
CA LEU A 332 -36.13 14.34 -1.61
C LEU A 332 -36.18 13.13 -0.67
N ARG A 333 -37.14 13.15 0.26
CA ARG A 333 -37.57 11.99 1.06
C ARG A 333 -38.91 11.50 0.50
N GLY A 334 -39.01 10.22 0.16
CA GLY A 334 -40.27 9.55 -0.19
C GLY A 334 -40.28 8.80 -1.54
N GLU A 335 -41.24 7.87 -1.65
CA GLU A 335 -41.44 6.82 -2.68
C GLU A 335 -41.19 7.18 -4.16
N PRO A 336 -40.85 6.16 -5.00
CA PRO A 336 -40.35 6.37 -6.37
C PRO A 336 -41.33 7.14 -7.24
N ARG A 337 -40.86 8.25 -7.81
CA ARG A 337 -41.52 8.96 -8.91
C ARG A 337 -40.54 9.13 -10.06
N LEU A 338 -41.01 8.81 -11.27
CA LEU A 338 -40.32 9.05 -12.52
C LEU A 338 -40.13 10.56 -12.72
N PHE A 339 -38.89 11.04 -12.78
CA PHE A 339 -38.60 12.44 -13.11
C PHE A 339 -37.98 12.55 -14.50
N LEU A 340 -38.70 13.22 -15.41
CA LEU A 340 -38.19 13.63 -16.72
C LEU A 340 -37.34 14.90 -16.53
N ILE A 341 -36.01 14.80 -16.63
CA ILE A 341 -35.15 15.98 -16.73
C ILE A 341 -34.95 16.31 -18.21
N GLN A 342 -35.71 17.29 -18.72
CA GLN A 342 -35.45 17.88 -20.03
C GLN A 342 -34.39 18.96 -19.91
N THR A 343 -33.15 18.69 -20.29
CA THR A 343 -32.15 19.74 -20.54
C THR A 343 -31.88 19.86 -22.04
N LYS A 344 -31.71 21.11 -22.49
CA LYS A 344 -31.63 21.49 -23.91
C LYS A 344 -30.19 21.70 -24.39
N THR A 345 -29.21 21.07 -23.73
CA THR A 345 -27.79 21.41 -23.88
C THR A 345 -26.93 20.15 -24.00
N SER A 346 -25.97 20.16 -24.93
CA SER A 346 -25.10 19.00 -25.22
C SER A 346 -24.21 18.64 -24.02
N ILE A 347 -24.24 17.38 -23.60
CA ILE A 347 -23.32 16.82 -22.60
C ILE A 347 -21.97 16.56 -23.29
N SER A 348 -20.94 17.34 -22.95
CA SER A 348 -19.62 17.27 -23.59
C SER A 348 -18.55 16.54 -22.76
N ARG A 349 -18.82 16.15 -21.51
CA ARG A 349 -17.91 15.35 -20.68
C ARG A 349 -18.61 14.77 -19.44
N VAL A 350 -18.54 13.44 -19.27
CA VAL A 350 -18.81 12.78 -17.98
C VAL A 350 -17.45 12.60 -17.30
N GLY A 351 -17.21 13.31 -16.20
CA GLY A 351 -16.00 13.13 -15.38
C GLY A 351 -16.29 12.15 -14.24
N PHE A 352 -15.46 11.10 -14.11
CA PHE A 352 -15.46 10.24 -12.93
C PHE A 352 -14.78 10.97 -11.77
N THR A 353 -15.53 11.23 -10.69
CA THR A 353 -14.94 11.69 -9.42
C THR A 353 -14.60 10.44 -8.62
N MET A 354 -13.31 10.14 -8.38
CA MET A 354 -12.95 9.07 -7.45
C MET A 354 -13.50 9.42 -6.07
N VAL A 355 -14.34 8.55 -5.52
CA VAL A 355 -14.76 8.64 -4.11
C VAL A 355 -13.58 8.17 -3.28
N VAL A 356 -12.75 9.11 -2.85
CA VAL A 356 -11.62 8.83 -1.96
C VAL A 356 -12.16 8.48 -0.57
N SER A 357 -11.80 7.29 -0.08
CA SER A 357 -12.13 6.84 1.28
C SER A 357 -11.44 7.73 2.33
N PRO A 358 -11.98 7.83 3.55
CA PRO A 358 -11.36 8.64 4.59
C PRO A 358 -9.91 8.19 4.89
N PRO A 359 -9.06 9.07 5.45
CA PRO A 359 -7.70 8.72 5.84
C PRO A 359 -7.65 7.50 6.77
N PRO A 360 -6.53 6.76 6.83
CA PRO A 360 -6.47 5.41 7.37
C PRO A 360 -6.69 5.36 8.89
N LEU A 361 -6.37 6.43 9.61
CA LEU A 361 -6.56 6.51 11.07
C LEU A 361 -7.79 7.33 11.46
N LYS A 362 -8.68 7.60 10.51
CA LYS A 362 -9.93 8.32 10.78
C LYS A 362 -10.73 7.60 11.87
N GLY A 363 -11.11 8.37 12.88
CA GLY A 363 -11.92 7.87 14.00
C GLY A 363 -11.12 7.54 15.26
N LEU A 364 -9.80 7.36 15.15
CA LEU A 364 -8.94 7.17 16.32
C LEU A 364 -8.83 8.45 17.16
N LYS A 365 -8.90 8.27 18.48
CA LYS A 365 -8.76 9.33 19.49
C LYS A 365 -7.42 9.22 20.21
N VAL A 366 -6.55 10.21 20.02
CA VAL A 366 -5.18 10.20 20.58
C VAL A 366 -5.03 11.34 21.58
N LEU A 367 -4.72 11.00 22.83
CA LEU A 367 -4.33 11.97 23.85
C LEU A 367 -2.81 12.11 23.85
N GLU A 368 -2.29 13.26 23.44
CA GLU A 368 -0.85 13.55 23.42
C GLU A 368 -0.50 14.48 24.58
N PHE A 369 0.33 14.03 25.53
CA PHE A 369 0.87 14.99 26.49
C PHE A 369 1.92 15.87 25.82
N ALA A 370 1.91 17.18 26.14
CA ALA A 370 2.89 18.11 25.60
C ALA A 370 4.31 17.69 25.96
N GLY A 371 5.16 17.54 24.94
CA GLY A 371 6.55 17.11 25.06
C GLY A 371 7.46 17.84 24.08
N LEU A 372 8.70 17.36 23.97
CA LEU A 372 9.66 17.81 22.96
C LEU A 372 9.62 16.88 21.74
N ALA A 373 10.10 17.41 20.60
CA ALA A 373 10.34 16.78 19.30
C ALA A 373 9.81 15.35 19.06
N PRO A 374 10.37 14.27 19.63
CA PRO A 374 9.96 12.90 19.30
C PRO A 374 8.49 12.57 19.59
N GLY A 375 7.95 13.01 20.74
CA GLY A 375 6.55 12.75 21.11
C GLY A 375 5.56 13.47 20.18
N PRO A 376 5.66 14.80 20.04
CA PRO A 376 4.87 15.58 19.10
C PRO A 376 5.03 15.13 17.65
N PHE A 377 6.21 14.66 17.23
CA PHE A 377 6.40 14.13 15.88
C PHE A 377 5.62 12.81 15.68
N GLY A 378 5.64 11.90 16.66
CA GLY A 378 4.81 10.70 16.60
C GLY A 378 3.30 11.03 16.52
N GLY A 379 2.85 12.01 17.31
CA GLY A 379 1.46 12.48 17.22
C GLY A 379 1.14 13.27 15.95
N LEU A 380 2.13 13.93 15.33
CA LEU A 380 1.98 14.58 14.03
C LEU A 380 1.72 13.56 12.93
N LEU A 381 2.48 12.45 12.90
CA LEU A 381 2.27 11.36 11.95
C LEU A 381 0.88 10.72 12.10
N LEU A 382 0.39 10.54 13.33
CA LEU A 382 -0.97 10.07 13.60
C LEU A 382 -2.02 11.07 13.07
N ALA A 383 -1.83 12.37 13.33
CA ALA A 383 -2.75 13.42 12.92
C ALA A 383 -2.81 13.54 11.39
N ASP A 384 -1.66 13.53 10.71
CA ASP A 384 -1.57 13.53 9.24
C ASP A 384 -2.26 12.29 8.64
N ALA A 385 -2.17 11.13 9.30
CA ALA A 385 -2.89 9.93 8.88
C ALA A 385 -4.40 9.94 9.25
N GLY A 386 -4.90 11.04 9.83
CA GLY A 386 -6.32 11.30 10.07
C GLY A 386 -6.84 11.00 11.48
N ALA A 387 -5.97 10.64 12.42
CA ALA A 387 -6.36 10.49 13.82
C ALA A 387 -6.75 11.85 14.41
N SER A 388 -7.75 11.86 15.29
CA SER A 388 -8.06 13.04 16.09
C SER A 388 -7.06 13.10 17.24
N VAL A 389 -6.13 14.05 17.18
CA VAL A 389 -5.12 14.24 18.24
C VAL A 389 -5.49 15.42 19.12
N LEU A 390 -5.70 15.15 20.41
CA LEU A 390 -5.94 16.16 21.44
C LEU A 390 -4.71 16.26 22.33
N ARG A 391 -3.97 17.35 22.17
CA ARG A 391 -2.79 17.67 22.97
C ARG A 391 -3.18 18.20 24.34
N ILE A 392 -2.49 17.74 25.39
CA ILE A 392 -2.65 18.15 26.78
C ILE A 392 -1.46 19.02 27.14
N ASP A 393 -1.68 20.34 27.10
CA ASP A 393 -0.70 21.34 27.48
C ASP A 393 -0.82 21.72 28.96
N ARG A 394 0.26 22.32 29.48
CA ARG A 394 0.27 22.85 30.84
C ARG A 394 -0.55 24.14 30.92
N ALA A 395 -1.44 24.20 31.91
CA ALA A 395 -2.15 25.43 32.25
C ALA A 395 -1.20 26.59 32.61
N VAL A 396 -1.48 27.77 32.05
CA VAL A 396 -0.78 29.02 32.37
C VAL A 396 -1.81 30.00 32.96
N PRO A 397 -1.80 30.23 34.28
CA PRO A 397 -2.77 31.10 34.93
C PRO A 397 -2.83 32.50 34.33
N GLY A 398 -4.06 32.97 34.06
CA GLY A 398 -4.29 34.28 33.45
C GLY A 398 -4.00 34.38 31.96
N GLN A 399 -3.63 33.27 31.30
CA GLN A 399 -3.39 33.23 29.85
C GLN A 399 -4.23 32.16 29.17
N THR A 400 -4.13 30.89 29.60
CA THR A 400 -4.89 29.80 28.97
C THR A 400 -6.35 29.82 29.41
N HIS A 401 -7.27 29.49 28.50
CA HIS A 401 -8.72 29.43 28.75
C HIS A 401 -9.33 30.67 29.42
N THR A 402 -8.67 31.84 29.30
CA THR A 402 -9.08 33.08 29.95
C THR A 402 -9.93 33.91 28.99
N PRO A 403 -11.21 34.22 29.31
CA PRO A 403 -12.09 34.94 28.40
C PRO A 403 -11.51 36.30 27.96
N GLY A 404 -11.55 36.59 26.66
CA GLY A 404 -11.05 37.85 26.11
C GLY A 404 -9.52 37.95 25.97
N ILE A 405 -8.77 36.92 26.36
CA ILE A 405 -7.32 36.85 26.19
C ILE A 405 -7.00 35.77 25.15
N SER A 406 -6.26 36.13 24.11
CA SER A 406 -5.74 35.14 23.17
C SER A 406 -4.68 34.28 23.86
N ALA A 407 -4.85 32.97 23.82
CA ALA A 407 -3.84 32.07 24.36
C ALA A 407 -2.51 32.28 23.62
N PRO A 408 -1.37 32.19 24.32
CA PRO A 408 -0.07 32.28 23.67
C PRO A 408 0.07 31.16 22.64
N ALA A 409 0.71 31.46 21.52
CA ALA A 409 1.13 30.45 20.57
C ALA A 409 2.08 29.47 21.28
N GLY A 410 1.85 28.17 21.13
CA GLY A 410 2.82 27.17 21.57
C GLY A 410 4.14 27.34 20.84
N ALA A 411 5.25 27.03 21.52
CA ALA A 411 6.58 27.00 20.88
C ALA A 411 6.79 25.78 19.96
N ASP A 412 5.88 24.79 20.05
CA ASP A 412 5.90 23.58 19.25
C ASP A 412 5.25 23.83 17.89
N ILE A 413 5.97 23.54 16.81
CA ILE A 413 5.51 23.70 15.42
C ILE A 413 5.01 22.38 14.81
N LEU A 414 5.12 21.26 15.53
CA LEU A 414 4.67 19.93 15.10
C LEU A 414 3.20 19.69 15.48
N THR A 415 2.35 20.69 15.22
CA THR A 415 0.99 20.76 15.80
C THR A 415 -0.14 20.88 14.78
N ARG A 416 0.16 20.82 13.47
CA ARG A 416 -0.91 20.80 12.45
C ARG A 416 -1.86 19.63 12.66
N HIS A 417 -3.12 19.82 12.29
CA HIS A 417 -4.23 18.86 12.46
C HIS A 417 -4.56 18.45 13.92
N LYS A 418 -3.92 19.08 14.91
CA LYS A 418 -4.18 18.82 16.34
C LYS A 418 -5.10 19.88 16.95
N ALA A 419 -5.76 19.50 18.03
CA ALA A 419 -6.39 20.42 18.97
C ALA A 419 -5.63 20.38 20.31
N SER A 420 -5.80 21.39 21.16
CA SER A 420 -5.15 21.47 22.47
C SER A 420 -6.15 21.74 23.58
N ILE A 421 -5.92 21.17 24.76
CA ILE A 421 -6.48 21.61 26.04
C ILE A 421 -5.34 21.91 27.01
N ALA A 422 -5.46 22.99 27.77
CA ALA A 422 -4.58 23.27 28.90
C ALA A 422 -5.16 22.66 30.20
N VAL A 423 -4.35 21.89 30.93
CA VAL A 423 -4.74 21.22 32.19
C VAL A 423 -3.66 21.44 33.26
N ASP A 424 -4.08 21.64 34.50
CA ASP A 424 -3.17 21.55 35.65
C ASP A 424 -3.14 20.12 36.18
N LEU A 425 -2.11 19.37 35.77
CA LEU A 425 -1.91 17.97 36.18
C LEU A 425 -1.49 17.81 37.66
N LYS A 426 -1.27 18.90 38.40
CA LYS A 426 -1.09 18.86 39.86
C LYS A 426 -2.41 18.93 40.62
N SER A 427 -3.50 19.32 39.96
CA SER A 427 -4.83 19.37 40.55
C SER A 427 -5.52 18.00 40.47
N ALA A 428 -6.23 17.62 41.53
CA ALA A 428 -7.01 16.37 41.53
C ALA A 428 -8.09 16.37 40.44
N ALA A 429 -8.71 17.53 40.17
CA ALA A 429 -9.72 17.69 39.12
C ALA A 429 -9.12 17.56 37.71
N GLY A 430 -7.90 18.04 37.48
CA GLY A 430 -7.18 17.87 36.21
C GLY A 430 -6.79 16.41 35.96
N VAL A 431 -6.25 15.72 36.98
CA VAL A 431 -5.97 14.27 36.89
C VAL A 431 -7.26 13.47 36.65
N ALA A 432 -8.36 13.83 37.33
CA ALA A 432 -9.66 13.19 37.13
C ALA A 432 -10.18 13.41 35.70
N LEU A 433 -10.00 14.61 35.13
CA LEU A 433 -10.36 14.89 33.75
C LEU A 433 -9.61 13.96 32.79
N ILE A 434 -8.28 13.85 32.91
CA ILE A 434 -7.50 12.97 32.02
C ILE A 434 -7.94 11.51 32.15
N LYS A 435 -8.19 11.01 33.37
CA LYS A 435 -8.72 9.66 33.58
C LYS A 435 -10.07 9.45 32.91
N GLU A 436 -10.93 10.46 32.94
CA GLU A 436 -12.23 10.42 32.26
C GLU A 436 -12.06 10.35 30.74
N LEU A 437 -11.15 11.16 30.17
CA LEU A 437 -10.85 11.13 28.74
C LEU A 437 -10.24 9.79 28.31
N ALA A 438 -9.36 9.20 29.14
CA ALA A 438 -8.70 7.94 28.87
C ALA A 438 -9.66 6.75 28.71
N LYS A 439 -10.89 6.83 29.26
CA LYS A 439 -11.92 5.78 29.13
C LYS A 439 -12.29 5.47 27.68
N THR A 440 -12.19 6.45 26.78
CA THR A 440 -12.55 6.25 25.35
C THR A 440 -11.43 6.64 24.38
N ALA A 441 -10.27 7.04 24.90
CA ALA A 441 -9.09 7.26 24.06
C ALA A 441 -8.57 5.92 23.51
N ASP A 442 -8.11 5.94 22.27
CA ASP A 442 -7.45 4.78 21.65
C ASP A 442 -5.99 4.72 22.02
N VAL A 443 -5.34 5.89 22.06
CA VAL A 443 -3.89 6.03 22.26
C VAL A 443 -3.62 7.14 23.27
N ILE A 444 -2.65 6.92 24.15
CA ILE A 444 -1.97 7.96 24.92
C ILE A 444 -0.51 8.02 24.52
N ILE A 445 0.02 9.23 24.29
CA ILE A 445 1.46 9.48 24.11
C ILE A 445 2.02 10.13 25.37
N ASP A 446 2.90 9.40 26.07
CA ASP A 446 3.69 9.83 27.21
C ASP A 446 5.12 10.18 26.77
N PRO A 447 5.47 11.47 26.60
CA PRO A 447 6.81 11.89 26.20
C PRO A 447 7.75 12.12 27.40
N PHE A 448 7.32 11.80 28.62
CA PHE A 448 8.09 12.14 29.81
C PHE A 448 9.07 11.04 30.18
N ARG A 449 10.08 11.42 30.98
CA ARG A 449 10.99 10.45 31.58
C ARG A 449 10.23 9.44 32.47
N PRO A 450 10.78 8.24 32.69
CA PRO A 450 10.15 7.21 33.51
C PRO A 450 9.68 7.72 34.88
N GLY A 451 8.44 7.40 35.23
CA GLY A 451 7.87 7.68 36.55
C GLY A 451 7.14 9.01 36.68
N VAL A 452 7.10 9.88 35.67
CA VAL A 452 6.43 11.18 35.77
C VAL A 452 4.91 11.03 35.80
N LEU A 453 4.31 10.37 34.81
CA LEU A 453 2.86 10.17 34.78
C LEU A 453 2.40 9.15 35.84
N GLU A 454 3.24 8.17 36.16
CA GLU A 454 2.97 7.20 37.23
C GLU A 454 2.79 7.90 38.59
N LYS A 455 3.64 8.89 38.92
CA LYS A 455 3.51 9.69 40.16
C LYS A 455 2.22 10.53 40.20
N LEU A 456 1.66 10.84 39.04
CA LEU A 456 0.39 11.56 38.91
C LEU A 456 -0.83 10.62 38.85
N GLY A 457 -0.60 9.30 38.91
CA GLY A 457 -1.65 8.28 38.78
C GLY A 457 -2.20 8.15 37.36
N LEU A 458 -1.42 8.55 36.35
CA LEU A 458 -1.73 8.54 34.92
C LEU A 458 -0.81 7.56 34.15
N GLY A 459 -0.16 6.64 34.87
CA GLY A 459 0.64 5.57 34.29
C GLY A 459 -0.21 4.46 33.65
N PRO A 460 0.40 3.57 32.85
CA PRO A 460 -0.31 2.52 32.13
C PRO A 460 -1.00 1.52 33.06
N ASP A 461 -0.43 1.19 34.22
CA ASP A 461 -1.05 0.24 35.17
C ASP A 461 -2.43 0.72 35.64
N VAL A 462 -2.60 2.04 35.79
CA VAL A 462 -3.87 2.65 36.18
C VAL A 462 -4.78 2.81 34.96
N LEU A 463 -4.27 3.38 33.86
CA LEU A 463 -5.11 3.72 32.72
C LEU A 463 -5.56 2.48 31.92
N SER A 464 -4.77 1.41 31.88
CA SER A 464 -5.14 0.15 31.23
C SER A 464 -6.23 -0.61 31.99
N GLN A 465 -6.36 -0.38 33.31
CA GLN A 465 -7.49 -0.89 34.08
C GLN A 465 -8.77 -0.11 33.78
N ILE A 466 -8.65 1.20 33.55
CA ILE A 466 -9.77 2.06 33.16
C ILE A 466 -10.24 1.73 31.74
N ASN A 467 -9.30 1.50 30.83
CA ASN A 467 -9.55 1.16 29.44
C ASN A 467 -8.61 0.05 28.97
N PRO A 468 -9.06 -1.23 28.98
CA PRO A 468 -8.26 -2.36 28.53
C PRO A 468 -7.90 -2.34 27.03
N ARG A 469 -8.53 -1.47 26.24
CA ARG A 469 -8.27 -1.27 24.79
C ARG A 469 -7.22 -0.18 24.52
N LEU A 470 -6.78 0.52 25.55
CA LEU A 470 -5.86 1.65 25.44
C LEU A 470 -4.46 1.20 25.00
N ILE A 471 -3.95 1.83 23.96
CA ILE A 471 -2.53 1.74 23.59
C ILE A 471 -1.79 2.86 24.30
N TYR A 472 -0.81 2.51 25.13
CA TYR A 472 -0.05 3.47 25.92
C TYR A 472 1.36 3.59 25.33
N GLY A 473 1.58 4.61 24.51
CA GLY A 473 2.87 4.89 23.88
C GLY A 473 3.78 5.70 24.78
N ARG A 474 4.85 5.07 25.27
CA ARG A 474 5.95 5.73 25.99
C ARG A 474 7.05 6.10 25.02
N MET A 475 7.42 7.38 25.02
CA MET A 475 8.53 7.91 24.25
C MET A 475 9.61 8.42 25.18
N THR A 476 10.71 7.67 25.27
CA THR A 476 11.86 8.00 26.12
C THR A 476 13.12 8.18 25.29
N GLY A 477 14.13 8.83 25.85
CA GLY A 477 15.42 8.91 25.19
C GLY A 477 16.26 7.66 25.41
N PHE A 478 16.55 7.36 26.68
CA PHE A 478 17.24 6.15 27.08
C PHE A 478 16.26 5.02 27.32
N ARG A 479 16.74 3.78 27.14
CA ARG A 479 16.03 2.58 27.58
C ARG A 479 15.64 2.67 29.06
N ARG A 480 14.40 2.29 29.39
CA ARG A 480 13.87 2.32 30.76
C ARG A 480 14.53 1.29 31.69
N ASP A 481 15.07 0.22 31.13
CA ASP A 481 15.84 -0.83 31.83
C ASP A 481 17.37 -0.59 31.79
N GLY A 482 17.81 0.51 31.16
CA GLY A 482 19.22 0.80 30.95
C GLY A 482 19.85 1.63 32.06
N ARG A 483 21.19 1.62 32.12
CA ARG A 483 21.98 2.37 33.12
C ARG A 483 21.68 3.88 33.17
N TYR A 484 21.18 4.43 32.07
CA TYR A 484 20.90 5.86 31.89
C TYR A 484 19.42 6.22 32.02
N ALA A 485 18.55 5.28 32.39
CA ALA A 485 17.09 5.45 32.37
C ALA A 485 16.59 6.72 33.10
N MET A 486 17.28 7.14 34.16
CA MET A 486 16.90 8.29 34.99
C MET A 486 17.62 9.59 34.61
N MET A 487 18.54 9.57 33.64
CA MET A 487 19.28 10.75 33.21
C MET A 487 18.47 11.58 32.22
N ALA A 488 18.68 12.90 32.26
CA ALA A 488 18.30 13.78 31.17
C ALA A 488 19.27 13.61 30.00
N GLY A 489 18.77 13.84 28.78
CA GLY A 489 19.55 13.84 27.57
C GLY A 489 18.83 14.60 26.46
N HIS A 490 19.55 14.81 25.37
CA HIS A 490 19.02 15.29 24.10
C HIS A 490 19.50 14.35 22.99
N ASP A 491 18.96 14.53 21.77
CA ASP A 491 19.28 13.78 20.56
C ASP A 491 20.72 13.25 20.51
N ILE A 492 21.71 14.16 20.59
CA ILE A 492 23.14 13.83 20.54
C ILE A 492 23.59 12.82 21.62
N ASN A 493 23.02 12.88 22.83
CA ASN A 493 23.37 11.95 23.91
C ASN A 493 22.80 10.56 23.65
N TYR A 494 21.61 10.47 23.07
CA TYR A 494 20.99 9.19 22.70
C TYR A 494 21.78 8.53 21.56
N LEU A 495 22.19 9.31 20.55
CA LEU A 495 23.06 8.84 19.47
C LEU A 495 24.45 8.43 19.96
N ALA A 496 24.99 9.10 20.97
CA ALA A 496 26.25 8.72 21.59
C ALA A 496 26.14 7.33 22.25
N VAL A 497 25.05 7.09 22.98
CA VAL A 497 24.83 5.82 23.70
C VAL A 497 24.42 4.68 22.77
N SER A 498 23.73 4.96 21.67
CA SER A 498 23.40 3.94 20.65
C SER A 498 24.64 3.45 19.89
N GLY A 499 25.75 4.18 19.97
CA GLY A 499 26.98 3.93 19.23
C GLY A 499 26.98 4.52 17.81
N VAL A 500 25.83 5.00 17.33
CA VAL A 500 25.66 5.53 15.98
C VAL A 500 26.45 6.81 15.76
N LEU A 501 26.51 7.70 16.76
CA LEU A 501 27.28 8.94 16.65
C LEU A 501 28.75 8.67 16.30
N SER A 502 29.33 7.59 16.81
CA SER A 502 30.73 7.24 16.56
C SER A 502 31.05 6.95 15.08
N MET A 503 30.01 6.63 14.29
CA MET A 503 30.10 6.30 12.86
C MET A 503 29.99 7.53 11.96
N LEU A 504 29.57 8.69 12.48
CA LEU A 504 29.24 9.87 11.68
C LEU A 504 30.39 10.88 11.65
N GLY A 505 30.78 11.33 10.45
CA GLY A 505 31.86 12.30 10.22
C GLY A 505 33.10 11.70 9.55
N ARG A 506 34.14 12.51 9.33
CA ARG A 506 35.39 12.07 8.69
C ARG A 506 36.34 11.40 9.68
N ARG A 507 37.37 10.73 9.14
CA ARG A 507 38.39 9.96 9.88
C ARG A 507 39.19 10.77 10.89
N HIS A 508 39.53 12.00 10.54
CA HIS A 508 40.39 12.87 11.35
C HIS A 508 39.64 14.00 12.05
N ASP A 509 38.31 14.05 11.89
CA ASP A 509 37.45 15.00 12.59
C ASP A 509 36.82 14.36 13.83
N LYS A 510 36.22 15.20 14.67
CA LYS A 510 35.32 14.72 15.75
C LYS A 510 34.08 14.04 15.15
N PRO A 511 33.40 13.13 15.87
CA PRO A 511 32.08 12.67 15.45
C PRO A 511 31.12 13.84 15.19
N HIS A 512 30.40 13.81 14.08
CA HIS A 512 29.46 14.87 13.71
C HIS A 512 28.05 14.49 14.13
N PRO A 513 27.43 15.22 15.07
CA PRO A 513 26.02 15.01 15.35
C PRO A 513 25.22 15.39 14.11
N PRO A 514 24.29 14.53 13.65
CA PRO A 514 23.32 14.99 12.69
C PRO A 514 22.48 16.07 13.36
N ILE A 515 21.85 16.95 12.58
CA ILE A 515 20.67 17.64 13.09
C ILE A 515 19.69 16.57 13.63
N ASN A 516 18.80 16.92 14.56
CA ASN A 516 18.02 15.98 15.37
C ASN A 516 17.01 15.09 14.60
N ILE A 517 17.18 14.95 13.29
CA ILE A 517 16.51 14.00 12.41
C ILE A 517 16.78 12.56 12.82
N LEU A 518 18.01 12.19 13.18
CA LEU A 518 18.33 10.77 13.37
C LEU A 518 17.83 10.22 14.72
N GLY A 519 18.00 10.95 15.81
CA GLY A 519 17.56 10.51 17.14
C GLY A 519 16.10 10.86 17.41
N ASP A 520 15.76 12.15 17.48
CA ASP A 520 14.42 12.60 17.84
C ASP A 520 13.35 12.13 16.83
N PHE A 521 13.57 12.30 15.53
CA PHE A 521 12.55 11.99 14.52
C PHE A 521 12.58 10.53 14.07
N ALA A 522 13.68 10.07 13.46
CA ALA A 522 13.77 8.73 12.89
C ALA A 522 13.85 7.64 13.99
N GLY A 523 14.79 7.75 14.92
CA GLY A 523 14.95 6.80 16.02
C GLY A 523 13.90 6.92 17.14
N GLY A 524 13.17 8.03 17.18
CA GLY A 524 12.19 8.36 18.22
C GLY A 524 10.77 8.34 17.68
N GLY A 525 10.29 9.49 17.22
CA GLY A 525 8.87 9.69 16.88
C GLY A 525 8.34 8.75 15.79
N ALA A 526 9.13 8.43 14.76
CA ALA A 526 8.76 7.46 13.72
C ALA A 526 8.66 6.02 14.28
N VAL A 527 9.58 5.63 15.15
CA VAL A 527 9.55 4.32 15.84
C VAL A 527 8.35 4.22 16.79
N LEU A 528 7.99 5.30 17.49
CA LEU A 528 6.77 5.35 18.30
C LEU A 528 5.52 5.17 17.43
N PHE A 529 5.44 5.91 16.32
CA PHE A 529 4.35 5.80 15.37
C PHE A 529 4.22 4.36 14.86
N GLN A 530 5.31 3.74 14.42
CA GLN A 530 5.35 2.34 14.01
C GLN A 530 4.86 1.40 15.13
N GLY A 531 5.34 1.57 16.35
CA GLY A 531 4.91 0.76 17.49
C GLY A 531 3.42 0.89 17.80
N ILE A 532 2.86 2.10 17.67
CA ILE A 532 1.42 2.34 17.83
C ILE A 532 0.63 1.64 16.72
N LEU A 533 1.07 1.69 15.46
CA LEU A 533 0.42 0.96 14.36
C LEU A 533 0.42 -0.55 14.60
N LEU A 534 1.55 -1.12 15.02
CA LEU A 534 1.65 -2.54 15.37
C LEU A 534 0.71 -2.90 16.53
N ALA A 535 0.60 -2.03 17.53
CA ALA A 535 -0.32 -2.23 18.64
C ALA A 535 -1.78 -2.12 18.23
N LEU A 536 -2.13 -1.24 17.28
CA LEU A 536 -3.47 -1.15 16.71
C LEU A 536 -3.83 -2.44 15.97
N LEU A 537 -2.94 -2.95 15.11
CA LEU A 537 -3.14 -4.22 14.40
C LEU A 537 -3.31 -5.41 15.36
N ALA A 538 -2.52 -5.46 16.43
CA ALA A 538 -2.66 -6.49 17.46
C ALA A 538 -4.00 -6.35 18.22
N ARG A 539 -4.44 -5.12 18.49
CA ARG A 539 -5.71 -4.83 19.16
C ARG A 539 -6.92 -5.25 18.34
N GLU A 540 -6.86 -5.20 17.01
CA GLU A 540 -7.96 -5.69 16.16
C GLU A 540 -8.19 -7.19 16.35
N ARG A 541 -7.12 -7.97 16.54
CA ARG A 541 -7.23 -9.43 16.75
C ARG A 541 -7.57 -9.80 18.20
N THR A 542 -7.00 -9.08 19.15
CA THR A 542 -7.07 -9.43 20.57
C THR A 542 -8.17 -8.70 21.33
N GLY A 543 -8.69 -7.61 20.76
CA GLY A 543 -9.57 -6.66 21.43
C GLY A 543 -8.90 -5.87 22.55
N ARG A 544 -7.57 -6.00 22.77
CA ARG A 544 -6.86 -5.39 23.90
C ARG A 544 -5.73 -4.47 23.44
N GLY A 545 -5.56 -3.36 24.15
CA GLY A 545 -4.42 -2.48 23.97
C GLY A 545 -3.18 -3.00 24.71
N GLN A 546 -2.07 -2.28 24.57
CA GLN A 546 -0.81 -2.63 25.20
C GLN A 546 0.09 -1.40 25.36
N VAL A 547 1.16 -1.55 26.13
CA VAL A 547 2.19 -0.52 26.26
C VAL A 547 3.17 -0.64 25.08
N VAL A 548 3.38 0.46 24.38
CA VAL A 548 4.42 0.60 23.36
C VAL A 548 5.61 1.32 24.00
N GLU A 549 6.73 0.63 24.15
CA GLU A 549 7.97 1.19 24.69
C GLU A 549 8.90 1.60 23.55
N ALA A 550 8.88 2.87 23.18
CA ALA A 550 9.80 3.43 22.19
C ALA A 550 10.90 4.24 22.87
N ASN A 551 12.14 4.03 22.43
CA ASN A 551 13.27 4.84 22.90
C ASN A 551 14.27 5.16 21.79
N MET A 552 14.81 6.38 21.83
CA MET A 552 15.70 6.92 20.79
C MET A 552 17.02 6.15 20.67
N VAL A 553 17.55 5.59 21.77
CA VAL A 553 18.78 4.78 21.75
C VAL A 553 18.59 3.51 20.92
N ASP A 554 17.58 2.70 21.23
CA ASP A 554 17.31 1.45 20.51
C ASP A 554 16.84 1.73 19.10
N GLY A 555 15.99 2.75 18.89
CA GLY A 555 15.52 3.12 17.55
C GLY A 555 16.67 3.53 16.63
N ALA A 556 17.57 4.40 17.09
CA ALA A 556 18.76 4.76 16.31
C ALA A 556 19.69 3.56 16.07
N ASN A 557 19.89 2.70 17.08
CA ASN A 557 20.71 1.48 16.93
C ASN A 557 20.09 0.51 15.90
N TYR A 558 18.76 0.36 15.91
CA TYR A 558 18.04 -0.49 14.97
C TYR A 558 18.15 0.04 13.53
N LEU A 559 18.01 1.35 13.32
CA LEU A 559 18.25 1.99 12.02
C LEU A 559 19.68 1.75 11.51
N ALA A 560 20.65 1.63 12.43
CA ALA A 560 22.04 1.36 12.10
C ALA A 560 22.37 -0.14 11.96
N THR A 561 21.39 -1.03 11.84
CA THR A 561 21.62 -2.49 11.73
C THR A 561 22.59 -2.84 10.60
N PHE A 562 22.36 -2.35 9.38
CA PHE A 562 23.23 -2.63 8.24
C PHE A 562 24.69 -2.17 8.47
N PRO A 563 24.98 -0.88 8.77
CA PRO A 563 26.37 -0.46 9.00
C PRO A 563 26.99 -1.15 10.23
N ARG A 564 26.21 -1.46 11.27
CA ARG A 564 26.69 -2.20 12.45
C ARG A 564 27.16 -3.61 12.09
N LEU A 565 26.39 -4.35 11.30
CA LEU A 565 26.76 -5.70 10.86
C LEU A 565 27.95 -5.65 9.91
N MET A 566 28.02 -4.64 9.04
CA MET A 566 29.11 -4.49 8.08
C MET A 566 30.48 -4.26 8.72
N ARG A 567 30.54 -3.81 9.97
CA ARG A 567 31.79 -3.72 10.75
C ARG A 567 32.49 -5.05 10.99
N LYS A 568 31.84 -6.17 10.68
CA LYS A 568 32.39 -7.52 10.80
C LYS A 568 32.84 -8.11 9.47
N THR A 569 32.83 -7.32 8.39
CA THR A 569 33.29 -7.75 7.07
C THR A 569 34.29 -6.73 6.51
N PRO A 570 35.11 -7.12 5.50
CA PRO A 570 36.04 -6.21 4.84
C PRO A 570 35.41 -4.96 4.18
N VAL A 571 34.08 -4.93 4.06
CA VAL A 571 33.33 -3.80 3.48
C VAL A 571 33.22 -2.63 4.47
N GLY A 572 33.14 -2.92 5.77
CA GLY A 572 32.85 -1.93 6.82
C GLY A 572 33.74 -2.01 8.07
N ASP A 573 34.76 -2.88 8.08
CA ASP A 573 35.67 -3.10 9.21
C ASP A 573 36.71 -1.99 9.42
N ARG A 574 36.76 -0.99 8.53
CA ARG A 574 37.71 0.12 8.63
C ARG A 574 37.18 1.22 9.55
N LEU A 575 38.06 2.16 9.82
CA LEU A 575 37.76 3.25 10.73
C LEU A 575 36.81 4.24 10.05
N ARG A 576 36.08 5.02 10.87
CA ARG A 576 35.11 6.01 10.38
C ARG A 576 35.73 6.86 9.27
N GLY A 577 35.03 7.04 8.16
CA GLY A 577 35.46 7.86 7.03
C GLY A 577 36.42 7.17 6.06
N GLU A 578 36.69 5.88 6.24
CA GLU A 578 37.56 5.07 5.36
C GLU A 578 36.82 3.89 4.70
N ASN A 579 35.52 3.73 5.00
CA ASN A 579 34.67 2.69 4.43
C ASN A 579 33.98 3.17 3.14
N GLN A 580 33.29 2.25 2.48
CA GLN A 580 32.65 2.51 1.19
C GLN A 580 31.53 3.56 1.27
N LEU A 581 30.74 3.55 2.35
CA LEU A 581 29.51 4.37 2.49
C LEU A 581 29.61 5.47 3.55
N ASP A 582 30.81 5.72 4.10
CA ASP A 582 31.03 6.74 5.15
C ASP A 582 32.00 7.85 4.72
N GLY A 583 32.27 7.98 3.41
CA GLY A 583 33.09 9.04 2.82
C GLY A 583 34.56 8.65 2.55
N GLY A 584 34.88 7.35 2.60
CA GLY A 584 36.20 6.84 2.21
C GLY A 584 36.35 6.57 0.71
N CYS A 585 35.26 6.27 0.01
CA CYS A 585 35.24 5.90 -1.40
C CYS A 585 35.13 7.14 -2.32
N PRO A 586 36.05 7.37 -3.28
CA PRO A 586 36.01 8.57 -4.14
C PRO A 586 34.73 8.69 -4.97
N PHE A 587 34.12 7.58 -5.37
CA PHE A 587 32.87 7.57 -6.13
C PHE A 587 31.63 7.36 -5.23
N TYR A 588 31.76 7.66 -3.94
CA TYR A 588 30.68 7.78 -2.96
C TYR A 588 31.01 8.90 -1.95
N ASP A 589 30.92 10.15 -2.39
CA ASP A 589 31.31 11.33 -1.60
C ASP A 589 30.62 12.61 -2.12
N THR A 590 30.84 13.74 -1.44
CA THR A 590 30.45 15.08 -1.89
C THR A 590 31.67 15.89 -2.30
N TYR A 591 31.57 16.63 -3.41
CA TYR A 591 32.65 17.43 -3.98
C TYR A 591 32.26 18.90 -4.12
N GLU A 592 33.14 19.78 -3.64
CA GLU A 592 32.98 21.22 -3.74
C GLU A 592 33.20 21.70 -5.20
N THR A 593 32.34 22.61 -5.66
CA THR A 593 32.36 23.20 -7.01
C THR A 593 33.00 24.59 -6.99
N ARG A 594 33.24 25.18 -8.17
CA ARG A 594 33.91 26.50 -8.32
C ARG A 594 33.24 27.63 -7.52
N ASP A 595 31.92 27.55 -7.37
CA ASP A 595 31.05 28.50 -6.68
C ASP A 595 30.86 28.20 -5.18
N GLY A 596 31.64 27.26 -4.61
CA GLY A 596 31.57 26.91 -3.18
C GLY A 596 30.36 26.06 -2.78
N LYS A 597 29.56 25.63 -3.76
CA LYS A 597 28.46 24.67 -3.61
C LYS A 597 28.98 23.24 -3.78
N TYR A 598 28.09 22.23 -3.73
CA TYR A 598 28.51 20.82 -3.76
C TYR A 598 27.71 19.98 -4.76
N MET A 599 28.39 19.01 -5.36
CA MET A 599 27.79 17.86 -6.04
C MET A 599 27.93 16.62 -5.15
N SER A 600 26.91 15.79 -5.10
CA SER A 600 26.95 14.44 -4.53
C SER A 600 27.31 13.43 -5.60
N VAL A 601 28.04 12.38 -5.22
CA VAL A 601 28.40 11.26 -6.09
C VAL A 601 28.09 9.96 -5.35
N GLY A 602 27.41 9.03 -6.02
CA GLY A 602 27.03 7.71 -5.48
C GLY A 602 27.20 6.57 -6.50
N ALA A 603 28.20 6.66 -7.38
CA ALA A 603 28.38 5.79 -8.55
C ALA A 603 29.15 4.49 -8.23
N LEU A 604 28.57 3.61 -7.40
CA LEU A 604 29.23 2.37 -6.95
C LEU A 604 29.27 1.27 -8.03
N GLU A 605 28.20 1.13 -8.80
CA GLU A 605 28.08 0.14 -9.87
C GLU A 605 28.96 0.50 -11.09
N PRO A 606 29.50 -0.49 -11.83
CA PRO A 606 30.42 -0.25 -12.95
C PRO A 606 29.87 0.71 -14.02
N GLN A 607 28.62 0.53 -14.42
CA GLN A 607 28.00 1.34 -15.48
C GLN A 607 27.78 2.79 -15.05
N PHE A 608 27.39 3.02 -13.79
CA PHE A 608 27.20 4.36 -13.24
C PHE A 608 28.54 5.07 -13.08
N TYR A 609 29.57 4.34 -12.63
CA TYR A 609 30.94 4.85 -12.56
C TYR A 609 31.50 5.24 -13.94
N ALA A 610 31.27 4.42 -14.96
CA ALA A 610 31.69 4.73 -16.32
C ALA A 610 31.00 6.00 -16.85
N ALA A 611 29.70 6.19 -16.56
CA ALA A 611 28.97 7.41 -16.89
C ALA A 611 29.52 8.64 -16.14
N LEU A 612 29.85 8.50 -14.85
CA LEU A 612 30.51 9.54 -14.06
C LEU A 612 31.85 9.94 -14.67
N VAL A 613 32.75 8.97 -14.90
CA VAL A 613 34.09 9.20 -15.44
C VAL A 613 34.02 9.83 -16.84
N LYS A 614 33.05 9.42 -17.66
CA LYS A 614 32.76 10.05 -18.95
C LYS A 614 32.35 11.51 -18.79
N GLY A 615 31.39 11.81 -17.91
CA GLY A 615 30.94 13.18 -17.64
C GLY A 615 32.04 14.08 -17.07
N LEU A 616 32.95 13.52 -16.25
CA LEU A 616 34.13 14.20 -15.73
C LEU A 616 35.25 14.37 -16.77
N GLY A 617 35.17 13.73 -17.94
CA GLY A 617 36.23 13.74 -18.94
C GLY A 617 37.48 12.94 -18.55
N LEU A 618 37.33 11.97 -17.65
CA LEU A 618 38.43 11.22 -17.03
C LEU A 618 38.63 9.81 -17.58
N VAL A 619 37.96 9.44 -18.69
CA VAL A 619 38.06 8.09 -19.31
C VAL A 619 39.51 7.68 -19.58
N HIS A 620 40.37 8.65 -19.95
CA HIS A 620 41.79 8.43 -20.23
C HIS A 620 42.61 7.96 -19.01
N LYS A 621 42.09 8.06 -17.79
CA LYS A 621 42.76 7.56 -16.58
C LYS A 621 42.72 6.04 -16.44
N GLY A 622 41.78 5.36 -17.12
CA GLY A 622 41.68 3.89 -17.10
C GLY A 622 41.31 3.29 -15.74
N TRP A 623 40.71 4.08 -14.84
CA TRP A 623 40.36 3.62 -13.49
C TRP A 623 39.21 2.62 -13.45
N ASP A 624 38.47 2.40 -14.54
CA ASP A 624 37.39 1.41 -14.58
C ASP A 624 37.84 0.01 -14.14
N GLN A 625 39.10 -0.35 -14.44
CA GLN A 625 39.71 -1.63 -14.08
C GLN A 625 40.32 -1.66 -12.67
N THR A 626 40.63 -0.50 -12.11
CA THR A 626 41.38 -0.35 -10.84
C THR A 626 40.60 0.39 -9.76
N ARG A 627 39.33 0.74 -9.98
CA ARG A 627 38.52 1.54 -9.06
C ARG A 627 38.38 0.97 -7.65
N TRP A 628 38.54 -0.34 -7.47
CA TRP A 628 38.53 -0.99 -6.15
C TRP A 628 39.93 -1.16 -5.54
N ASP A 629 40.98 -0.84 -6.29
CA ASP A 629 42.33 -0.71 -5.74
C ASP A 629 42.44 0.59 -4.95
N ARG A 630 42.42 0.45 -3.62
CA ARG A 630 42.51 1.57 -2.68
C ARG A 630 43.81 2.36 -2.78
N ALA A 631 44.88 1.80 -3.37
CA ALA A 631 46.11 2.55 -3.61
C ALA A 631 45.90 3.70 -4.61
N THR A 632 44.90 3.58 -5.51
CA THR A 632 44.54 4.62 -6.48
C THR A 632 43.62 5.70 -5.91
N TRP A 633 42.94 5.42 -4.78
CA TRP A 633 41.90 6.30 -4.24
C TRP A 633 42.38 7.70 -3.86
N PRO A 634 43.58 7.90 -3.27
CA PRO A 634 44.10 9.24 -3.00
C PRO A 634 44.22 10.09 -4.28
N GLU A 635 44.82 9.54 -5.35
CA GLU A 635 44.93 10.25 -6.63
C GLU A 635 43.55 10.52 -7.24
N MET A 636 42.67 9.52 -7.23
CA MET A 636 41.31 9.63 -7.75
C MET A 636 40.52 10.72 -7.04
N LYS A 637 40.57 10.75 -5.70
CA LYS A 637 39.88 11.76 -4.89
C LYS A 637 40.39 13.16 -5.20
N THR A 638 41.71 13.37 -5.17
CA THR A 638 42.30 14.68 -5.50
C THR A 638 41.97 15.12 -6.94
N THR A 639 41.92 14.18 -7.89
CA THR A 639 41.53 14.48 -9.26
C THR A 639 40.06 14.87 -9.34
N PHE A 640 39.16 14.14 -8.67
CA PHE A 640 37.73 14.46 -8.63
C PHE A 640 37.51 15.83 -7.99
N GLU A 641 38.14 16.12 -6.85
CA GLU A 641 38.11 17.44 -6.20
C GLU A 641 38.55 18.56 -7.16
N THR A 642 39.64 18.34 -7.90
CA THR A 642 40.16 19.33 -8.86
C THR A 642 39.19 19.54 -10.03
N VAL A 643 38.65 18.44 -10.59
CA VAL A 643 37.72 18.51 -11.71
C VAL A 643 36.44 19.19 -11.29
N PHE A 644 35.81 18.77 -10.19
CA PHE A 644 34.57 19.40 -9.70
C PHE A 644 34.75 20.90 -9.41
N LYS A 645 35.90 21.33 -8.89
CA LYS A 645 36.22 22.76 -8.69
C LYS A 645 36.39 23.57 -9.98
N SER A 646 36.46 22.95 -11.16
CA SER A 646 36.64 23.66 -12.44
C SER A 646 35.37 24.33 -12.97
N LYS A 647 34.18 23.85 -12.56
CA LYS A 647 32.86 24.34 -13.01
C LYS A 647 31.97 24.68 -11.81
N THR A 648 30.94 25.50 -12.03
CA THR A 648 29.90 25.73 -11.01
C THR A 648 29.00 24.51 -10.84
N ARG A 649 28.25 24.44 -9.74
CA ARG A 649 27.28 23.35 -9.53
C ARG A 649 26.26 23.26 -10.67
N ASN A 650 25.72 24.38 -11.13
CA ASN A 650 24.74 24.40 -12.24
C ASN A 650 25.36 23.96 -13.58
N GLU A 651 26.65 24.22 -13.81
CA GLU A 651 27.35 23.71 -15.00
C GLU A 651 27.53 22.19 -14.92
N TRP A 652 27.82 21.63 -13.73
CA TRP A 652 27.89 20.18 -13.52
C TRP A 652 26.54 19.49 -13.60
N GLU A 653 25.51 20.12 -13.06
CA GLU A 653 24.14 19.63 -13.16
C GLU A 653 23.77 19.42 -14.63
N LYS A 654 24.03 20.38 -15.52
CA LYS A 654 23.81 20.23 -16.97
C LYS A 654 24.59 19.08 -17.62
N VAL A 655 25.72 18.67 -17.06
CA VAL A 655 26.53 17.55 -17.58
C VAL A 655 25.93 16.21 -17.20
N PHE A 656 25.34 16.11 -16.00
CA PHE A 656 24.87 14.85 -15.43
C PHE A 656 23.35 14.67 -15.46
N ASP A 657 22.60 15.74 -15.69
CA ASP A 657 21.14 15.69 -15.81
C ASP A 657 20.71 14.75 -16.94
N GLY A 658 19.71 13.89 -16.64
CA GLY A 658 19.28 12.82 -17.54
C GLY A 658 20.27 11.68 -17.75
N THR A 659 21.34 11.56 -16.94
CA THR A 659 22.33 10.47 -17.03
C THR A 659 22.29 9.55 -15.80
N ASP A 660 22.71 8.30 -15.97
CA ASP A 660 22.86 7.32 -14.88
C ASP A 660 24.19 7.46 -14.10
N ALA A 661 24.83 8.64 -14.11
CA ALA A 661 26.11 8.86 -13.45
C ALA A 661 26.05 8.87 -11.91
N CYS A 662 24.84 8.78 -11.32
CA CYS A 662 24.61 8.93 -9.89
C CYS A 662 25.29 10.18 -9.31
N CYS A 663 25.24 11.30 -10.04
CA CYS A 663 25.83 12.57 -9.64
C CYS A 663 24.78 13.68 -9.67
N LEU A 664 24.44 14.23 -8.50
CA LEU A 664 23.34 15.16 -8.31
C LEU A 664 23.77 16.38 -7.48
N PRO A 665 23.18 17.56 -7.70
CA PRO A 665 23.49 18.74 -6.89
C PRO A 665 23.06 18.53 -5.43
N VAL A 666 23.88 19.00 -4.48
CA VAL A 666 23.43 19.18 -3.10
C VAL A 666 22.64 20.49 -3.03
N LEU A 667 21.34 20.38 -2.76
CA LEU A 667 20.40 21.51 -2.74
C LEU A 667 20.21 22.06 -1.32
N GLU A 668 20.04 23.36 -1.22
CA GLU A 668 19.69 24.04 0.02
C GLU A 668 18.18 24.30 0.13
N TYR A 669 17.64 24.36 1.35
CA TYR A 669 16.20 24.60 1.58
C TYR A 669 15.69 25.88 0.91
N GLY A 670 16.50 26.95 0.87
CA GLY A 670 16.13 28.18 0.19
C GLY A 670 16.00 28.03 -1.33
N GLU A 671 16.69 27.06 -1.93
CA GLU A 671 16.54 26.74 -3.36
C GLU A 671 15.29 25.90 -3.58
N LEU A 672 15.04 24.91 -2.71
CA LEU A 672 13.83 24.09 -2.75
C LEU A 672 12.55 24.92 -2.53
N GLU A 673 12.59 25.92 -1.65
CA GLU A 673 11.45 26.79 -1.35
C GLU A 673 11.07 27.73 -2.50
N ASN A 674 12.06 28.19 -3.28
CA ASN A 674 11.88 29.30 -4.23
C ASN A 674 11.95 28.89 -5.71
N ASP A 675 12.44 27.69 -6.04
CA ASP A 675 12.54 27.20 -7.41
C ASP A 675 11.49 26.13 -7.70
N SER A 676 10.44 26.51 -8.45
CA SER A 676 9.34 25.60 -8.79
C SER A 676 9.71 24.48 -9.74
N ALA A 677 10.91 24.50 -10.35
CA ALA A 677 11.44 23.39 -11.11
C ALA A 677 12.04 22.28 -10.21
N ARG A 678 12.14 22.53 -8.90
CA ARG A 678 12.66 21.58 -7.91
C ARG A 678 11.54 20.90 -7.16
N GLU A 679 11.84 19.70 -6.64
CA GLU A 679 10.94 18.92 -5.78
C GLU A 679 10.97 19.45 -4.33
N GLY A 680 10.61 20.71 -4.15
CA GLY A 680 10.68 21.40 -2.86
C GLY A 680 9.46 21.26 -1.97
N ASP A 681 8.36 20.69 -2.47
CA ASP A 681 7.10 20.66 -1.73
C ASP A 681 7.09 19.60 -0.62
N GLN A 682 6.58 19.97 0.55
CA GLN A 682 6.40 19.00 1.64
C GLN A 682 5.14 18.15 1.40
N ARG A 683 5.32 16.82 1.38
CA ARG A 683 4.24 15.84 1.16
C ARG A 683 4.04 14.94 2.39
N PRO A 684 2.89 14.26 2.51
CA PRO A 684 2.74 13.16 3.47
C PRO A 684 3.84 12.12 3.29
N SER A 685 4.27 11.49 4.39
CA SER A 685 5.41 10.56 4.40
C SER A 685 5.22 9.31 3.53
N VAL A 686 3.97 8.92 3.28
CA VAL A 686 3.60 7.75 2.47
C VAL A 686 2.33 8.03 1.66
N THR A 687 2.16 7.22 0.63
CA THR A 687 1.09 7.32 -0.37
C THR A 687 0.19 6.11 -0.29
N LEU A 688 -1.03 6.32 0.18
CA LEU A 688 -2.08 5.31 0.13
C LEU A 688 -3.08 5.71 -0.95
N GLN A 689 -3.33 4.80 -1.90
CA GLN A 689 -4.13 5.10 -3.08
C GLN A 689 -5.62 5.30 -2.72
N GLU A 690 -6.15 4.44 -1.86
CA GLU A 690 -7.58 4.44 -1.49
C GLU A 690 -7.89 5.27 -0.25
N THR A 691 -6.97 5.30 0.71
CA THR A 691 -7.11 5.97 2.01
C THR A 691 -5.96 6.97 2.22
N PRO A 692 -5.86 8.04 1.43
CA PRO A 692 -4.73 8.96 1.52
C PRO A 692 -4.70 9.70 2.87
N CYS A 693 -3.49 10.00 3.34
CA CYS A 693 -3.28 10.91 4.46
C CYS A 693 -3.78 12.33 4.14
N LEU A 694 -3.99 13.12 5.19
CA LEU A 694 -4.31 14.54 5.09
C LEU A 694 -3.13 15.31 4.47
N ALA A 695 -3.45 16.35 3.70
CA ALA A 695 -2.47 17.29 3.18
C ALA A 695 -1.74 18.03 4.32
N VAL A 696 -0.49 18.39 4.07
CA VAL A 696 0.36 19.12 5.05
C VAL A 696 -0.16 20.54 5.31
N ASP A 697 -0.83 21.16 4.34
CA ASP A 697 -1.47 22.49 4.45
C ASP A 697 -3.00 22.40 4.25
N GLY A 698 -3.76 22.92 5.23
CA GLY A 698 -5.21 22.85 5.29
C GLY A 698 -5.98 23.99 4.62
N LYS A 699 -5.32 24.94 3.93
CA LYS A 699 -5.99 26.05 3.23
C LYS A 699 -6.43 25.75 1.80
N VAL A 700 -6.09 24.58 1.27
CA VAL A 700 -6.52 24.18 -0.09
C VAL A 700 -7.93 23.62 0.01
N GLY A 701 -8.89 24.36 -0.56
CA GLY A 701 -10.26 23.89 -0.71
C GLY A 701 -10.31 22.60 -1.52
N ASP A 702 -10.84 21.55 -0.90
CA ASP A 702 -11.28 20.26 -1.45
C ASP A 702 -10.85 19.95 -2.91
N GLN A 703 -9.65 19.38 -3.09
CA GLN A 703 -9.35 18.51 -4.23
C GLN A 703 -8.60 17.26 -3.74
N ARG A 704 -9.40 16.28 -3.30
CA ARG A 704 -9.02 14.90 -3.06
C ARG A 704 -8.53 14.22 -4.35
N ILE A 705 -7.27 14.36 -4.77
CA ILE A 705 -6.70 13.48 -5.81
C ILE A 705 -5.23 13.17 -5.51
N GLN A 706 -4.97 11.86 -5.39
CA GLN A 706 -3.69 11.13 -5.35
C GLN A 706 -2.93 11.18 -4.02
N GLY A 707 -2.49 10.02 -3.55
CA GLY A 707 -1.73 9.85 -2.30
C GLY A 707 -0.33 10.48 -2.29
N GLN A 708 0.01 11.29 -3.30
CA GLN A 708 1.02 12.36 -3.26
C GLN A 708 0.58 13.53 -4.16
N GLY A 709 -0.71 13.88 -4.20
CA GLY A 709 -1.22 14.97 -5.03
C GLY A 709 -0.25 16.15 -4.96
N ALA A 710 0.03 16.81 -6.10
CA ALA A 710 1.12 17.77 -6.24
C ALA A 710 1.30 18.53 -4.93
N GLY A 711 2.44 18.29 -4.26
CA GLY A 711 2.75 19.01 -3.02
C GLY A 711 2.46 20.47 -3.28
N VAL A 712 1.83 21.17 -2.33
CA VAL A 712 1.28 22.48 -2.64
C VAL A 712 2.45 23.39 -3.02
N PRO A 713 2.57 23.87 -4.29
CA PRO A 713 3.80 24.50 -4.77
C PRO A 713 4.22 25.66 -3.88
N GLY A 714 5.45 25.60 -3.35
CA GLY A 714 6.02 26.65 -2.48
C GLY A 714 5.41 26.71 -1.07
N ARG A 715 4.74 25.64 -0.63
CA ARG A 715 4.09 25.54 0.70
C ARG A 715 4.57 24.26 1.40
N GLY A 716 4.82 24.36 2.70
CA GLY A 716 5.52 23.32 3.50
C GLY A 716 6.65 23.87 4.38
N TYR A 717 6.97 25.15 4.23
CA TYR A 717 8.01 25.87 4.98
C TYR A 717 7.41 26.78 6.08
N GLU A 718 6.10 27.00 6.06
CA GLU A 718 5.37 27.77 7.06
C GLU A 718 4.85 26.88 8.19
N ALA A 719 5.19 27.23 9.44
CA ALA A 719 4.60 26.60 10.61
C ALA A 719 3.20 27.16 10.89
N TYR A 720 2.27 26.27 11.28
CA TYR A 720 0.96 26.64 11.82
C TYR A 720 0.94 26.35 13.33
N PRO A 721 1.43 27.27 14.17
CA PRO A 721 1.52 27.02 15.61
C PRO A 721 0.12 26.89 16.20
N LEU A 722 -0.06 25.90 17.06
CA LEU A 722 -1.29 25.70 17.81
C LEU A 722 -1.26 26.55 19.09
N GLY A 723 -2.28 27.40 19.27
CA GLY A 723 -2.48 28.12 20.53
C GLY A 723 -2.82 27.17 21.67
N LEU A 724 -2.34 27.45 22.87
CA LEU A 724 -2.64 26.62 24.04
C LEU A 724 -4.16 26.61 24.33
N GLY A 725 -4.79 25.44 24.29
CA GLY A 725 -6.24 25.30 24.46
C GLY A 725 -7.07 25.48 23.18
N GLN A 726 -6.44 25.77 22.04
CA GLN A 726 -7.14 26.00 20.77
C GLN A 726 -7.83 24.73 20.26
N GLY A 727 -9.12 24.83 19.92
CA GLY A 727 -9.94 23.74 19.40
C GLY A 727 -10.29 22.64 20.43
N GLY A 728 -9.89 22.81 21.68
CA GLY A 728 -10.03 21.80 22.72
C GLY A 728 -11.48 21.56 23.15
N GLU A 729 -12.28 22.63 23.31
CA GLU A 729 -13.68 22.49 23.71
C GLU A 729 -14.50 21.76 22.63
N GLU A 730 -14.25 22.04 21.35
CA GLU A 730 -14.87 21.35 20.22
C GLU A 730 -14.49 19.87 20.18
N ALA A 731 -13.20 19.55 20.41
CA ALA A 731 -12.74 18.18 20.49
C ALA A 731 -13.40 17.42 21.65
N LEU A 732 -13.46 18.01 22.84
CA LEU A 732 -14.12 17.44 24.03
C LEU A 732 -15.62 17.19 23.79
N LYS A 733 -16.30 18.17 23.17
CA LYS A 733 -17.71 18.03 22.79
C LYS A 733 -17.91 16.90 21.77
N LYS A 734 -17.04 16.79 20.77
CA LYS A 734 -17.13 15.75 19.74
C LYS A 734 -16.84 14.35 20.29
N TRP A 735 -15.84 14.20 21.16
CA TRP A 735 -15.41 12.90 21.64
C TRP A 735 -16.31 12.34 22.76
N PHE A 736 -16.81 13.22 23.63
CA PHE A 736 -17.48 12.84 24.89
C PHE A 736 -18.83 13.53 25.10
N GLY A 737 -19.25 14.42 24.20
CA GLY A 737 -20.42 15.27 24.41
C GLY A 737 -20.19 16.35 25.48
N PHE A 738 -18.96 16.55 25.97
CA PHE A 738 -18.67 17.43 27.09
C PHE A 738 -18.93 18.90 26.77
N SER A 739 -19.41 19.64 27.76
CA SER A 739 -19.54 21.09 27.68
C SER A 739 -19.00 21.77 28.93
N LYS A 740 -18.47 22.98 28.72
CA LYS A 740 -18.03 23.86 29.80
C LYS A 740 -19.17 24.11 30.78
N ASP A 741 -18.80 24.24 32.06
CA ASP A 741 -19.66 24.43 33.22
C ASP A 741 -20.60 23.26 33.56
N ARG A 742 -20.85 22.33 32.64
CA ARG A 742 -21.59 21.09 32.89
C ARG A 742 -20.65 19.96 33.33
N ASP A 743 -19.64 19.66 32.52
CA ASP A 743 -18.76 18.50 32.70
C ASP A 743 -17.35 18.88 33.14
N PHE A 744 -16.90 20.09 32.76
CA PHE A 744 -15.60 20.62 33.17
C PHE A 744 -15.70 22.11 33.49
N TYR A 745 -14.78 22.61 34.29
CA TYR A 745 -14.65 24.03 34.62
C TYR A 745 -13.22 24.50 34.33
N VAL A 746 -13.03 25.82 34.27
CA VAL A 746 -11.70 26.44 34.12
C VAL A 746 -11.28 26.99 35.48
N GLU A 747 -10.12 26.59 35.98
CA GLU A 747 -9.49 27.15 37.17
C GLU A 747 -8.01 27.38 36.94
N LYS A 748 -7.53 28.59 37.24
CA LYS A 748 -6.11 28.99 37.04
C LYS A 748 -5.60 28.67 35.63
N GLY A 749 -6.47 28.84 34.64
CA GLY A 749 -6.21 28.58 33.23
C GLY A 749 -6.18 27.10 32.83
N GLY A 750 -6.46 26.17 33.74
CA GLY A 750 -6.54 24.74 33.45
C GLY A 750 -7.98 24.22 33.47
N LEU A 751 -8.28 23.25 32.61
CA LEU A 751 -9.54 22.50 32.70
C LEU A 751 -9.49 21.51 33.87
N GLY A 752 -10.56 21.43 34.64
CA GLY A 752 -10.78 20.44 35.69
C GLY A 752 -12.12 19.74 35.52
N LEU A 753 -12.18 18.44 35.82
CA LEU A 753 -13.44 17.67 35.76
C LEU A 753 -14.40 18.16 36.85
N LYS A 754 -15.64 18.43 36.48
CA LYS A 754 -16.71 18.71 37.44
C LYS A 754 -17.19 17.37 38.00
N SER A 755 -17.16 17.19 39.31
CA SER A 755 -17.74 15.98 39.92
C SER A 755 -19.23 15.92 39.58
N LYS A 756 -19.70 14.84 38.93
CA LYS A 756 -21.14 14.57 38.88
C LYS A 756 -21.65 14.53 40.33
N PRO A 757 -22.73 15.23 40.69
CA PRO A 757 -23.37 14.97 41.97
C PRO A 757 -23.69 13.47 41.98
N ARG A 758 -23.22 12.76 43.00
CA ARG A 758 -23.65 11.38 43.24
C ARG A 758 -25.17 11.46 43.41
N LEU A 759 -25.91 10.99 42.41
CA LEU A 759 -27.33 10.70 42.53
C LEU A 759 -27.51 9.48 43.43
#